data_AF-A0A367QRT5-F1
#
_entry.id   AF-A0A367QRT5-F1
#
_cell.length_a   1.000
_cell.length_b   1.000
_cell.length_c   1.000
_cell.angle_alpha   90.00
_cell.angle_beta   90.00
_cell.angle_gamma   90.00
#
_symmetry.space_group_name_H-M   'P 1'
#
loop_
_entity.id
_entity.type
_entity.pdbx_description
1 polymer ?
#
loop_
_entity_poly.entity_id
_entity_poly.type
_entity_poly.pdbx_seq_one_letter_code
_entity_poly.pdbx_strand_id
1 'polypeptide(L)'
;MQGRPEPTTIAPMRRWLIILLVGLVALIVAHGMALIYRIQPGVSLWFPPSGVAIALTFWFGPYGIVLTGVASLLMSSFWGLHGWDRVIALIDISEPLVAWLLYRFLWRGSLTLNNLRNAALFTLSVPLAACATLAMFGSLSWVATGQMSASKLTQNISHWWLGNAIGVMAITPAALLVLTPYLQSWGWLPNSEPLDSSNCVSFQPTRCFVVEIGAILLLCVATAILTVSETDQSGFKFQQLSFLSFVPVMWAATRFGVTSGMLISSFCVLVTLFSYLVAYPHSMSLPHFPVQPEVLHVHKLSLLVQCAVSLLVGVAITERARIQVALAVERVRVGEYQARAELSEKLLTLNNSLIETNARLEESNRDKDELLKREQALRRRLGNILESMTDAFIAVNRDWQITYVNRQAAKIQGVAPENLIGKNYWEQWSATKGTKFEREYCRSLIEEIPVHFEALYEQYNMWFEIHAYPFEDGLGIFFRNITERKQAEVEREHLLAREQAARSEAETANRFKDQFLAILSHELRTPLNPILGWVTLLRSRKLEGETLMRGLETIERNAKLQIKLIEDLLDVSRIQQGKLVLNIQPVNLVKIIEDALETVHLAVEAKSIQIQTLFDPNIGMVSGDADRLQQILWNLLSNAVKFTPSGGQVEVRLVRVDNFAEIQIQDTGQGISTEFLPHVFDYFRQADGTITRQFGGLGLGLAITRHLTELHGGAVKAESLGEGMGATFTVRLPLMPNLPQTVKNSVKQQNCRSLESLCILIVDDDRDTGEFLYFMLKQFGAVVTAVASAGEALEVIAKSKTDLLLSDIGMPGIDGYMLMRLIRAMPPEQGGRIPAIAITAYAGEMNQKQALAAGYQLHLVKPVEPEVLLKAITQVLAHPVYN
;
A
#
# COMPACT_ATOMS: atom_id res chain seq x y z
N MET A 1 18.40 -68.02 11.09
CA MET A 1 17.15 -68.67 11.54
C MET A 1 16.32 -67.57 12.21
N GLN A 2 15.08 -67.24 11.87
CA GLN A 2 13.99 -67.89 11.16
C GLN A 2 13.28 -66.87 10.26
N GLY A 3 12.74 -67.33 9.13
CA GLY A 3 11.97 -66.49 8.20
C GLY A 3 10.63 -66.04 8.77
N ARG A 4 10.24 -64.81 8.43
CA ARG A 4 8.84 -64.38 8.33
C ARG A 4 8.54 -64.14 6.85
N PRO A 5 7.33 -64.49 6.37
CA PRO A 5 7.03 -64.46 4.94
C PRO A 5 6.94 -63.00 4.46
N GLU A 6 7.59 -62.70 3.34
CA GLU A 6 7.38 -61.44 2.62
C GLU A 6 5.90 -61.33 2.19
N PRO A 7 5.22 -60.22 2.48
CA PRO A 7 3.90 -59.98 1.93
C PRO A 7 4.08 -59.72 0.44
N THR A 8 3.39 -60.53 -0.36
CA THR A 8 3.28 -60.44 -1.82
C THR A 8 3.27 -59.00 -2.32
N THR A 9 4.36 -58.59 -2.95
CA THR A 9 4.52 -57.30 -3.59
C THR A 9 3.62 -57.23 -4.82
N ILE A 10 2.39 -56.75 -4.60
CA ILE A 10 1.50 -56.32 -5.68
C ILE A 10 2.28 -55.34 -6.57
N ALA A 11 2.48 -55.70 -7.84
CA ALA A 11 3.22 -54.90 -8.83
C ALA A 11 2.77 -53.42 -8.84
N PRO A 12 3.69 -52.45 -9.05
CA PRO A 12 3.40 -51.01 -8.92
C PRO A 12 2.21 -50.54 -9.78
N MET A 13 2.03 -51.13 -10.96
CA MET A 13 0.91 -50.84 -11.86
C MET A 13 -0.46 -51.27 -11.27
N ARG A 14 -0.51 -52.40 -10.55
CA ARG A 14 -1.73 -52.92 -9.93
C ARG A 14 -2.14 -52.09 -8.71
N ARG A 15 -1.17 -51.54 -7.96
CA ARG A 15 -1.44 -50.58 -6.87
C ARG A 15 -2.04 -49.27 -7.38
N TRP A 16 -1.47 -48.72 -8.45
CA TRP A 16 -1.93 -47.46 -9.03
C TRP A 16 -3.37 -47.58 -9.57
N LEU A 17 -3.71 -48.71 -10.17
CA LEU A 17 -5.06 -49.01 -10.66
C LEU A 17 -6.09 -49.14 -9.52
N ILE A 18 -5.70 -49.73 -8.39
CA ILE A 18 -6.56 -49.81 -7.19
C ILE A 18 -6.85 -48.41 -6.64
N ILE A 19 -5.85 -47.54 -6.57
CA ILE A 19 -6.01 -46.17 -6.07
C ILE A 19 -6.99 -45.37 -6.93
N LEU A 20 -6.84 -45.46 -8.26
CA LEU A 20 -7.79 -44.83 -9.18
C LEU A 20 -9.21 -45.42 -9.05
N LEU A 21 -9.34 -46.73 -8.86
CA LEU A 21 -10.64 -47.36 -8.65
C LEU A 21 -11.31 -46.87 -7.35
N VAL A 22 -10.55 -46.72 -6.26
CA VAL A 22 -11.05 -46.16 -5.00
C VAL A 22 -11.48 -44.70 -5.20
N GLY A 23 -10.71 -43.90 -5.93
CA GLY A 23 -11.08 -42.53 -6.30
C GLY A 23 -12.38 -42.47 -7.10
N LEU A 24 -12.57 -43.40 -8.05
CA LEU A 24 -13.79 -43.48 -8.87
C LEU A 24 -15.00 -43.83 -8.01
N VAL A 25 -14.86 -44.80 -7.10
CA VAL A 25 -15.90 -45.18 -6.15
C VAL A 25 -16.24 -44.00 -5.24
N ALA A 26 -15.25 -43.25 -4.75
CA ALA A 26 -15.49 -42.05 -3.94
C ALA A 26 -16.31 -40.99 -4.69
N LEU A 27 -16.02 -40.75 -5.98
CA LEU A 27 -16.80 -39.85 -6.83
C LEU A 27 -18.23 -40.36 -7.05
N ILE A 28 -18.42 -41.66 -7.30
CA ILE A 28 -19.74 -42.26 -7.47
C ILE A 28 -20.55 -42.13 -6.18
N VAL A 29 -19.94 -42.40 -5.02
CA VAL A 29 -20.59 -42.22 -3.71
C VAL A 29 -20.96 -40.76 -3.47
N ALA A 30 -20.09 -39.81 -3.82
CA ALA A 30 -20.37 -38.38 -3.71
C ALA A 30 -21.57 -37.94 -4.59
N HIS A 31 -21.66 -38.47 -5.82
CA HIS A 31 -22.82 -38.25 -6.68
C HIS A 31 -24.08 -38.92 -6.11
N GLY A 32 -23.95 -40.11 -5.53
CA GLY A 32 -25.03 -40.79 -4.82
C GLY A 32 -25.56 -39.97 -3.65
N MET A 33 -24.68 -39.35 -2.85
CA MET A 33 -25.08 -38.42 -1.80
C MET A 33 -25.84 -37.22 -2.37
N ALA A 34 -25.35 -36.60 -3.45
CA ALA A 34 -26.06 -35.50 -4.10
C ALA A 34 -27.45 -35.91 -4.62
N LEU A 35 -27.58 -37.14 -5.15
CA LEU A 35 -28.85 -37.71 -5.63
C LEU A 35 -29.85 -37.99 -4.50
N ILE A 36 -29.40 -38.46 -3.33
CA ILE A 36 -30.29 -38.74 -2.17
C ILE A 36 -31.10 -37.50 -1.80
N TYR A 37 -30.55 -36.31 -1.97
CA TYR A 37 -31.20 -35.07 -1.58
C TYR A 37 -31.98 -34.40 -2.71
N ARG A 38 -31.89 -34.89 -3.96
CA ARG A 38 -32.58 -34.40 -5.19
C ARG A 38 -32.83 -32.89 -5.24
N ILE A 39 -31.87 -32.10 -4.76
CA ILE A 39 -32.07 -30.67 -4.70
C ILE A 39 -31.95 -30.15 -6.13
N GLN A 40 -32.95 -29.39 -6.61
CA GLN A 40 -32.88 -28.76 -7.93
C GLN A 40 -31.51 -28.06 -8.10
N PRO A 41 -30.91 -28.07 -9.30
CA PRO A 41 -29.63 -27.39 -9.55
C PRO A 41 -29.60 -25.93 -9.07
N GLY A 42 -30.74 -25.23 -9.17
CA GLY A 42 -30.90 -23.86 -8.67
C GLY A 42 -31.14 -23.72 -7.16
N VAL A 43 -31.24 -24.81 -6.40
CA VAL A 43 -31.59 -24.81 -4.97
C VAL A 43 -30.62 -25.64 -4.12
N SER A 44 -29.71 -26.43 -4.72
CA SER A 44 -28.77 -27.31 -3.99
C SER A 44 -27.95 -26.63 -2.89
N LEU A 45 -28.07 -27.11 -1.64
CA LEU A 45 -27.39 -26.55 -0.46
C LEU A 45 -25.86 -26.66 -0.57
N TRP A 46 -25.38 -27.77 -1.14
CA TRP A 46 -23.97 -28.05 -1.41
C TRP A 46 -23.85 -29.15 -2.48
N PHE A 47 -22.69 -29.28 -3.12
CA PHE A 47 -22.44 -30.31 -4.13
C PHE A 47 -21.13 -31.07 -3.84
N PRO A 48 -21.20 -32.21 -3.12
CA PRO A 48 -20.03 -33.00 -2.74
C PRO A 48 -19.10 -33.45 -3.88
N PRO A 49 -19.61 -33.84 -5.07
CA PRO A 49 -18.75 -34.30 -6.16
C PRO A 49 -17.64 -33.31 -6.53
N SER A 50 -17.92 -32.01 -6.55
CA SER A 50 -16.94 -30.96 -6.82
C SER A 50 -15.74 -31.02 -5.87
N GLY A 51 -16.00 -31.15 -4.56
CA GLY A 51 -14.93 -31.19 -3.57
C GLY A 51 -14.08 -32.46 -3.65
N VAL A 52 -14.68 -33.60 -3.96
CA VAL A 52 -13.96 -34.87 -4.18
C VAL A 52 -13.14 -34.80 -5.48
N ALA A 53 -13.73 -34.27 -6.56
CA ALA A 53 -13.07 -34.12 -7.86
C ALA A 53 -11.80 -33.25 -7.77
N ILE A 54 -11.88 -32.11 -7.07
CA ILE A 54 -10.73 -31.23 -6.89
C ILE A 54 -9.66 -31.90 -6.03
N ALA A 55 -10.02 -32.58 -4.94
CA ALA A 55 -9.06 -33.31 -4.09
C ALA A 55 -8.31 -34.39 -4.88
N LEU A 56 -9.02 -35.19 -5.68
CA LEU A 56 -8.43 -36.21 -6.55
C LEU A 56 -7.53 -35.60 -7.63
N THR A 57 -7.93 -34.49 -8.22
CA THR A 57 -7.16 -33.78 -9.25
C THR A 57 -5.86 -33.21 -8.67
N PHE A 58 -5.89 -32.78 -7.42
CA PHE A 58 -4.73 -32.30 -6.71
C PHE A 58 -3.76 -33.41 -6.30
N TRP A 59 -4.27 -34.60 -5.97
CA TRP A 59 -3.44 -35.77 -5.69
C TRP A 59 -2.87 -36.44 -6.95
N PHE A 60 -3.67 -36.58 -8.00
CA PHE A 60 -3.34 -37.39 -9.17
C PHE A 60 -3.16 -36.58 -10.47
N GLY A 61 -3.25 -35.25 -10.40
CA GLY A 61 -3.14 -34.37 -11.56
C GLY A 61 -4.22 -34.66 -12.62
N PRO A 62 -3.85 -34.77 -13.91
CA PRO A 62 -4.83 -34.92 -14.99
C PRO A 62 -5.65 -36.22 -14.91
N TYR A 63 -5.18 -37.24 -14.17
CA TYR A 63 -5.93 -38.47 -13.99
C TYR A 63 -7.18 -38.27 -13.10
N GLY A 64 -7.14 -37.33 -12.15
CA GLY A 64 -8.33 -36.97 -11.37
C GLY A 64 -9.41 -36.33 -12.24
N ILE A 65 -9.02 -35.51 -13.20
CA ILE A 65 -9.91 -34.87 -14.19
C ILE A 65 -10.63 -35.93 -15.03
N VAL A 66 -9.88 -36.93 -15.52
CA VAL A 66 -10.45 -38.05 -16.28
C VAL A 66 -11.42 -38.86 -15.43
N LEU A 67 -11.08 -39.10 -14.16
CA LEU A 67 -11.91 -39.85 -13.22
C LEU A 67 -13.26 -39.16 -12.98
N THR A 68 -13.25 -37.83 -12.84
CA THR A 68 -14.47 -37.02 -12.76
C THR A 68 -15.34 -37.22 -13.99
N GLY A 69 -14.76 -37.12 -15.20
CA GLY A 69 -15.50 -37.35 -16.44
C GLY A 69 -16.16 -38.73 -16.52
N VAL A 70 -15.42 -39.78 -16.15
CA VAL A 70 -15.95 -41.16 -16.12
C VAL A 70 -17.08 -41.29 -15.10
N ALA A 71 -16.89 -40.76 -13.88
CA ALA A 71 -17.92 -40.81 -12.85
C ALA A 71 -19.19 -40.07 -13.26
N SER A 72 -19.06 -38.85 -13.79
CA SER A 72 -20.20 -38.03 -14.24
C SER A 72 -20.96 -38.72 -15.39
N LEU A 73 -20.25 -39.32 -16.35
CA LEU A 73 -20.89 -40.08 -17.42
C LEU A 73 -21.65 -41.30 -16.92
N LEU A 74 -21.08 -42.07 -15.97
CA LEU A 74 -21.76 -43.21 -15.34
C LEU A 74 -23.01 -42.77 -14.57
N MET A 75 -22.93 -41.64 -13.88
CA MET A 75 -24.03 -41.12 -13.07
C MET A 75 -25.09 -40.36 -13.89
N SER A 76 -24.77 -39.94 -15.12
CA SER A 76 -25.65 -39.14 -15.99
C SER A 76 -27.07 -39.68 -16.13
N SER A 77 -27.23 -41.00 -16.20
CA SER A 77 -28.56 -41.65 -16.32
C SER A 77 -29.42 -41.47 -15.07
N PHE A 78 -28.80 -41.48 -13.89
CA PHE A 78 -29.47 -41.26 -12.62
C PHE A 78 -29.88 -39.80 -12.43
N TRP A 79 -29.17 -38.88 -13.10
CA TRP A 79 -29.53 -37.46 -13.19
C TRP A 79 -30.59 -37.16 -14.26
N GLY A 80 -31.13 -38.18 -14.94
CA GLY A 80 -32.20 -38.02 -15.93
C GLY A 80 -31.71 -37.76 -17.36
N LEU A 81 -30.41 -37.81 -17.63
CA LEU A 81 -29.86 -37.65 -18.97
C LEU A 81 -29.88 -38.99 -19.74
N HIS A 82 -30.53 -38.99 -20.89
CA HIS A 82 -30.73 -40.19 -21.72
C HIS A 82 -30.20 -39.96 -23.15
N GLY A 83 -29.73 -41.01 -23.81
CA GLY A 83 -29.21 -40.90 -25.18
C GLY A 83 -28.00 -39.98 -25.28
N TRP A 84 -28.02 -39.06 -26.26
CA TRP A 84 -26.93 -38.10 -26.51
C TRP A 84 -26.76 -37.05 -25.41
N ASP A 85 -27.79 -36.78 -24.62
CA ASP A 85 -27.74 -35.80 -23.53
C ASP A 85 -26.77 -36.20 -22.42
N ARG A 86 -26.39 -37.49 -22.34
CA ARG A 86 -25.37 -37.97 -21.39
C ARG A 86 -24.01 -37.30 -21.56
N VAL A 87 -23.70 -36.82 -22.77
CA VAL A 87 -22.44 -36.11 -23.06
C VAL A 87 -22.35 -34.80 -22.28
N ILE A 88 -23.48 -34.18 -21.92
CA ILE A 88 -23.54 -32.96 -21.12
C ILE A 88 -22.88 -33.17 -19.74
N ALA A 89 -22.93 -34.38 -19.19
CA ALA A 89 -22.30 -34.68 -17.91
C ALA A 89 -20.77 -34.53 -17.93
N LEU A 90 -20.13 -34.55 -19.11
CA LEU A 90 -18.69 -34.30 -19.24
C LEU A 90 -18.31 -32.84 -18.94
N ILE A 91 -19.28 -31.92 -18.83
CA ILE A 91 -19.03 -30.53 -18.43
C ILE A 91 -18.45 -30.46 -17.01
N ASP A 92 -18.74 -31.44 -16.15
CA ASP A 92 -18.19 -31.54 -14.79
C ASP A 92 -16.66 -31.64 -14.77
N ILE A 93 -16.03 -31.95 -15.91
CA ILE A 93 -14.57 -31.93 -16.10
C ILE A 93 -14.00 -30.51 -16.03
N SER A 94 -14.79 -29.49 -16.41
CA SER A 94 -14.34 -28.10 -16.50
C SER A 94 -13.85 -27.54 -15.16
N GLU A 95 -14.52 -27.85 -14.06
CA GLU A 95 -14.14 -27.41 -12.71
C GLU A 95 -12.77 -27.94 -12.26
N PRO A 96 -12.52 -29.27 -12.20
CA PRO A 96 -11.21 -29.79 -11.82
C PRO A 96 -10.11 -29.39 -12.81
N LEU A 97 -10.43 -29.23 -14.11
CA LEU A 97 -9.48 -28.74 -15.10
C LEU A 97 -9.02 -27.30 -14.82
N VAL A 98 -9.96 -26.39 -14.58
CA VAL A 98 -9.65 -25.00 -14.23
C VAL A 98 -8.92 -24.94 -12.90
N ALA A 99 -9.34 -25.70 -11.89
CA ALA A 99 -8.64 -25.78 -10.61
C ALA A 99 -7.18 -26.24 -10.78
N TRP A 100 -6.93 -27.22 -11.64
CA TRP A 100 -5.58 -27.71 -11.94
C TRP A 100 -4.71 -26.69 -12.69
N LEU A 101 -5.29 -25.96 -13.65
CA LEU A 101 -4.58 -24.88 -14.35
C LEU A 101 -4.25 -23.72 -13.41
N LEU A 102 -5.19 -23.30 -12.57
CA LEU A 102 -4.98 -22.30 -11.54
C LEU A 102 -3.91 -22.74 -10.54
N TYR A 103 -3.91 -24.01 -10.14
CA TYR A 103 -2.84 -24.56 -9.32
C TYR A 103 -1.48 -24.42 -10.01
N ARG A 104 -1.33 -24.85 -11.26
CA ARG A 104 -0.07 -24.73 -12.00
C ARG A 104 0.41 -23.29 -12.21
N PHE A 105 -0.50 -22.34 -12.31
CA PHE A 105 -0.19 -20.94 -12.57
C PHE A 105 0.11 -20.16 -11.27
N LEU A 106 -0.72 -20.36 -10.23
CA LEU A 106 -0.69 -19.56 -8.99
C LEU A 106 0.18 -20.19 -7.89
N TRP A 107 0.36 -21.51 -7.87
CA TRP A 107 1.23 -22.18 -6.89
C TRP A 107 2.60 -22.48 -7.48
N ARG A 108 3.62 -21.78 -6.99
CA ARG A 108 5.03 -22.13 -7.20
C ARG A 108 5.53 -22.92 -5.97
N GLY A 109 5.13 -24.19 -5.83
CA GLY A 109 5.52 -25.05 -4.68
C GLY A 109 4.65 -26.30 -4.49
N SER A 110 4.87 -27.02 -3.37
CA SER A 110 4.08 -28.21 -3.00
C SER A 110 2.63 -27.81 -2.66
N LEU A 111 1.65 -28.60 -3.13
CA LEU A 111 0.23 -28.38 -2.86
C LEU A 111 -0.10 -28.78 -1.41
N THR A 112 0.28 -27.93 -0.47
CA THR A 112 -0.08 -28.10 0.93
C THR A 112 -0.84 -26.87 1.42
N LEU A 113 -1.94 -27.08 2.14
CA LEU A 113 -2.70 -26.04 2.85
C LEU A 113 -2.06 -25.72 4.21
N ASN A 114 -0.74 -25.86 4.30
CA ASN A 114 0.00 -25.78 5.55
C ASN A 114 0.48 -24.38 5.89
N ASN A 115 0.40 -23.44 4.95
CA ASN A 115 0.75 -22.03 5.14
C ASN A 115 -0.41 -21.12 4.74
N LEU A 116 -0.44 -19.93 5.36
CA LEU A 116 -1.55 -19.00 5.19
C LEU A 116 -1.70 -18.53 3.75
N ARG A 117 -0.56 -18.39 3.04
CA ARG A 117 -0.54 -18.00 1.62
C ARG A 117 -1.29 -19.00 0.73
N ASN A 118 -0.98 -20.28 0.82
CA ASN A 118 -1.62 -21.32 0.02
C ASN A 118 -3.10 -21.48 0.40
N ALA A 119 -3.43 -21.35 1.70
CA ALA A 119 -4.81 -21.39 2.16
C ALA A 119 -5.65 -20.20 1.61
N ALA A 120 -5.07 -19.00 1.60
CA ALA A 120 -5.70 -17.81 1.02
C ALA A 120 -5.85 -17.92 -0.49
N LEU A 121 -4.80 -18.35 -1.19
CA LEU A 121 -4.86 -18.59 -2.63
C LEU A 121 -5.93 -19.63 -2.96
N PHE A 122 -6.02 -20.73 -2.21
CA PHE A 122 -7.06 -21.76 -2.43
C PHE A 122 -8.45 -21.16 -2.29
N THR A 123 -8.71 -20.52 -1.15
CA THR A 123 -10.02 -19.92 -0.83
C THR A 123 -10.46 -18.88 -1.87
N LEU A 124 -9.53 -18.06 -2.37
CA LEU A 124 -9.84 -16.98 -3.30
C LEU A 124 -9.87 -17.41 -4.77
N SER A 125 -9.17 -18.48 -5.15
CA SER A 125 -9.07 -18.89 -6.56
C SER A 125 -9.97 -20.07 -6.90
N VAL A 126 -9.94 -21.16 -6.14
CA VAL A 126 -10.57 -22.43 -6.57
C VAL A 126 -12.10 -22.38 -6.40
N PRO A 127 -12.68 -22.10 -5.22
CA PRO A 127 -14.13 -21.95 -5.07
C PRO A 127 -14.71 -20.80 -5.88
N LEU A 128 -13.93 -19.75 -6.16
CA LEU A 128 -14.41 -18.58 -6.90
C LEU A 128 -14.39 -18.80 -8.41
N ALA A 129 -13.24 -19.20 -8.98
CA ALA A 129 -13.07 -19.25 -10.43
C ALA A 129 -13.41 -20.62 -11.04
N ALA A 130 -13.02 -21.74 -10.41
CA ALA A 130 -13.28 -23.06 -10.97
C ALA A 130 -14.78 -23.41 -10.90
N CYS A 131 -15.41 -23.19 -9.74
CA CYS A 131 -16.85 -23.40 -9.58
C CYS A 131 -17.67 -22.48 -10.50
N ALA A 132 -17.25 -21.22 -10.70
CA ALA A 132 -17.99 -20.26 -11.53
C ALA A 132 -17.96 -20.67 -13.01
N THR A 133 -16.81 -21.18 -13.47
CA THR A 133 -16.67 -21.68 -14.83
C THR A 133 -17.64 -22.83 -15.10
N LEU A 134 -17.73 -23.80 -14.18
CA LEU A 134 -18.70 -24.90 -14.28
C LEU A 134 -20.14 -24.42 -14.20
N ALA A 135 -20.47 -23.50 -13.29
CA ALA A 135 -21.82 -22.96 -13.16
C ALA A 135 -22.28 -22.25 -14.45
N MET A 136 -21.38 -21.52 -15.12
CA MET A 136 -21.65 -20.86 -16.40
C MET A 136 -21.83 -21.87 -17.54
N PHE A 137 -20.87 -22.77 -17.77
CA PHE A 137 -20.95 -23.75 -18.85
C PHE A 137 -22.12 -24.72 -18.65
N GLY A 138 -22.31 -25.21 -17.43
CA GLY A 138 -23.43 -26.08 -17.07
C GLY A 138 -24.77 -25.41 -17.32
N SER A 139 -24.96 -24.16 -16.86
CA SER A 139 -26.20 -23.42 -17.07
C SER A 139 -26.47 -23.12 -18.55
N LEU A 140 -25.44 -22.77 -19.32
CA LEU A 140 -25.56 -22.53 -20.77
C LEU A 140 -25.93 -23.81 -21.53
N SER A 141 -25.36 -24.95 -21.15
CA SER A 141 -25.70 -26.23 -21.79
C SER A 141 -27.12 -26.67 -21.49
N TRP A 142 -27.65 -26.40 -20.30
CA TRP A 142 -29.06 -26.64 -19.97
C TRP A 142 -30.02 -25.74 -20.75
N VAL A 143 -29.62 -24.50 -21.06
CA VAL A 143 -30.40 -23.62 -21.96
C VAL A 143 -30.33 -24.13 -23.39
N ALA A 144 -29.13 -24.54 -23.86
CA ALA A 144 -28.93 -25.03 -25.22
C ALA A 144 -29.71 -26.33 -25.52
N THR A 145 -29.94 -27.16 -24.52
CA THR A 145 -30.73 -28.41 -24.65
C THR A 145 -32.22 -28.23 -24.38
N GLY A 146 -32.68 -26.99 -24.16
CA GLY A 146 -34.08 -26.66 -23.93
C GLY A 146 -34.61 -27.09 -22.56
N GLN A 147 -33.75 -27.53 -21.64
CA GLN A 147 -34.14 -27.94 -20.29
C GLN A 147 -34.33 -26.76 -19.32
N MET A 148 -33.81 -25.58 -19.67
CA MET A 148 -33.95 -24.35 -18.87
C MET A 148 -34.22 -23.12 -19.75
N SER A 149 -35.13 -22.25 -19.31
CA SER A 149 -35.37 -20.94 -19.95
C SER A 149 -34.19 -20.00 -19.75
N ALA A 150 -33.82 -19.24 -20.79
CA ALA A 150 -32.79 -18.20 -20.73
C ALA A 150 -33.06 -17.14 -19.65
N SER A 151 -34.33 -16.89 -19.31
CA SER A 151 -34.72 -15.93 -18.27
C SER A 151 -34.28 -16.33 -16.85
N LYS A 152 -34.03 -17.62 -16.60
CA LYS A 152 -33.58 -18.14 -15.29
C LYS A 152 -32.05 -18.27 -15.17
N LEU A 153 -31.31 -17.90 -16.21
CA LEU A 153 -29.87 -18.15 -16.32
C LEU A 153 -29.08 -17.50 -15.17
N THR A 154 -29.31 -16.22 -14.89
CA THR A 154 -28.56 -15.45 -13.89
C THR A 154 -28.75 -16.00 -12.48
N GLN A 155 -30.00 -16.33 -12.12
CA GLN A 155 -30.34 -16.89 -10.81
C GLN A 155 -29.80 -18.32 -10.64
N ASN A 156 -29.81 -19.13 -11.72
CA ASN A 156 -29.29 -20.49 -11.65
C ASN A 156 -27.77 -20.54 -11.49
N ILE A 157 -27.04 -19.64 -12.18
CA ILE A 157 -25.58 -19.56 -12.08
C ILE A 157 -25.14 -19.29 -10.64
N SER A 158 -25.76 -18.33 -9.94
CA SER A 158 -25.35 -17.98 -8.57
C SER A 158 -25.59 -19.13 -7.59
N HIS A 159 -26.75 -19.79 -7.65
CA HIS A 159 -27.07 -20.90 -6.75
C HIS A 159 -26.24 -22.15 -7.03
N TRP A 160 -25.99 -22.46 -8.29
CA TRP A 160 -25.16 -23.60 -8.68
C TRP A 160 -23.70 -23.37 -8.26
N TRP A 161 -23.15 -22.18 -8.55
CA TRP A 161 -21.82 -21.79 -8.10
C TRP A 161 -21.66 -21.96 -6.59
N LEU A 162 -22.60 -21.42 -5.81
CA LEU A 162 -22.52 -21.41 -4.36
C LEU A 162 -22.59 -22.83 -3.76
N GLY A 163 -23.41 -23.71 -4.34
CA GLY A 163 -23.48 -25.12 -3.95
C GLY A 163 -22.16 -25.86 -4.20
N ASN A 164 -21.54 -25.66 -5.37
CA ASN A 164 -20.25 -26.25 -5.69
C ASN A 164 -19.15 -25.70 -4.78
N ALA A 165 -19.11 -24.38 -4.56
CA ALA A 165 -18.12 -23.73 -3.70
C ALA A 165 -18.15 -24.27 -2.25
N ILE A 166 -19.34 -24.52 -1.69
CA ILE A 166 -19.48 -25.14 -0.36
C ILE A 166 -18.96 -26.58 -0.39
N GLY A 167 -19.30 -27.37 -1.42
CA GLY A 167 -18.79 -28.73 -1.56
C GLY A 167 -17.25 -28.79 -1.63
N VAL A 168 -16.66 -27.87 -2.38
CA VAL A 168 -15.20 -27.69 -2.48
C VAL A 168 -14.61 -27.31 -1.13
N MET A 169 -15.13 -26.26 -0.49
CA MET A 169 -14.58 -25.76 0.77
C MET A 169 -14.77 -26.71 1.96
N ALA A 170 -15.84 -27.51 1.96
CA ALA A 170 -16.09 -28.49 3.02
C ALA A 170 -15.25 -29.76 2.86
N ILE A 171 -15.04 -30.24 1.64
CA ILE A 171 -14.42 -31.56 1.40
C ILE A 171 -12.95 -31.44 1.04
N THR A 172 -12.59 -30.56 0.11
CA THR A 172 -11.23 -30.53 -0.44
C THR A 172 -10.18 -30.22 0.63
N PRO A 173 -10.30 -29.14 1.44
CA PRO A 173 -9.29 -28.87 2.47
C PRO A 173 -9.23 -29.94 3.54
N ALA A 174 -10.37 -30.48 3.97
CA ALA A 174 -10.42 -31.55 4.97
C ALA A 174 -9.71 -32.81 4.46
N ALA A 175 -9.98 -33.20 3.21
CA ALA A 175 -9.31 -34.33 2.57
C ALA A 175 -7.79 -34.10 2.45
N LEU A 176 -7.36 -32.92 1.98
CA LEU A 176 -5.94 -32.61 1.82
C LEU A 176 -5.19 -32.58 3.16
N LEU A 177 -5.80 -32.05 4.22
CA LEU A 177 -5.15 -31.93 5.54
C LEU A 177 -5.14 -33.25 6.30
N VAL A 178 -6.20 -34.06 6.19
CA VAL A 178 -6.37 -35.29 6.96
C VAL A 178 -5.78 -36.48 6.22
N LEU A 179 -6.11 -36.68 4.94
CA LEU A 179 -5.81 -37.92 4.22
C LEU A 179 -4.42 -37.91 3.59
N THR A 180 -3.89 -36.75 3.19
CA THR A 180 -2.57 -36.67 2.53
C THR A 180 -1.44 -37.34 3.35
N PRO A 181 -1.31 -37.11 4.68
CA PRO A 181 -0.29 -37.79 5.47
C PRO A 181 -0.43 -39.32 5.48
N TYR A 182 -1.66 -39.83 5.59
CA TYR A 182 -1.92 -41.28 5.54
C TYR A 182 -1.62 -41.86 4.16
N LEU A 183 -2.07 -41.20 3.09
CA LEU A 183 -1.80 -41.61 1.72
C LEU A 183 -0.30 -41.61 1.39
N GLN A 184 0.46 -40.65 1.92
CA GLN A 184 1.92 -40.63 1.83
C GLN A 184 2.54 -41.80 2.61
N SER A 185 2.10 -42.04 3.85
CA SER A 185 2.59 -43.17 4.67
C SER A 185 2.30 -44.55 4.06
N TRP A 186 1.19 -44.69 3.33
CA TRP A 186 0.84 -45.91 2.58
C TRP A 186 1.58 -46.01 1.23
N GLY A 187 2.35 -44.99 0.86
CA GLY A 187 3.09 -44.92 -0.40
C GLY A 187 2.21 -44.69 -1.63
N TRP A 188 1.02 -44.13 -1.47
CA TRP A 188 0.08 -43.83 -2.55
C TRP A 188 0.32 -42.45 -3.17
N LEU A 189 0.95 -41.55 -2.43
CA LEU A 189 1.39 -40.22 -2.88
C LEU A 189 2.91 -40.07 -2.72
N PRO A 190 3.60 -39.34 -3.63
CA PRO A 190 5.01 -39.04 -3.47
C PRO A 190 5.24 -38.14 -2.25
N ASN A 191 6.31 -38.41 -1.49
CA ASN A 191 6.75 -37.55 -0.40
C ASN A 191 7.34 -36.27 -0.99
N SER A 192 6.63 -35.16 -0.86
CA SER A 192 7.07 -33.85 -1.35
C SER A 192 8.09 -33.18 -0.42
N GLU A 193 8.21 -33.64 0.83
CA GLU A 193 9.19 -33.20 1.83
C GLU A 193 9.66 -34.41 2.67
N PRO A 194 10.91 -34.44 3.18
CA PRO A 194 11.34 -35.49 4.08
C PRO A 194 10.48 -35.42 5.35
N LEU A 195 9.74 -36.49 5.63
CA LEU A 195 9.14 -36.68 6.95
C LEU A 195 10.31 -36.78 7.95
N ASP A 196 10.46 -35.78 8.80
CA ASP A 196 11.08 -36.03 10.10
C ASP A 196 10.24 -37.11 10.79
N SER A 197 10.81 -38.32 10.87
CA SER A 197 10.21 -39.53 11.41
C SER A 197 9.86 -39.44 12.92
N SER A 198 9.98 -38.26 13.52
CA SER A 198 9.69 -37.96 14.91
C SER A 198 8.23 -37.54 15.18
N ASN A 199 7.44 -37.26 14.14
CA ASN A 199 6.07 -36.74 14.29
C ASN A 199 4.96 -37.79 14.44
N CYS A 200 5.28 -39.07 14.64
CA CYS A 200 4.30 -40.02 15.20
C CYS A 200 4.20 -39.84 16.71
N VAL A 201 3.68 -38.69 17.15
CA VAL A 201 3.19 -38.55 18.52
C VAL A 201 1.94 -39.41 18.62
N SER A 202 2.03 -40.53 19.32
CA SER A 202 0.84 -41.28 19.76
C SER A 202 0.02 -40.36 20.65
N PHE A 203 -1.03 -39.77 20.08
CA PHE A 203 -1.92 -38.85 20.77
C PHE A 203 -2.73 -39.64 21.79
N GLN A 204 -2.40 -39.52 23.08
CA GLN A 204 -3.24 -40.06 24.15
C GLN A 204 -4.31 -39.02 24.49
N PRO A 205 -5.60 -39.24 24.14
CA PRO A 205 -6.64 -38.28 24.43
C PRO A 205 -6.82 -38.14 25.95
N THR A 206 -6.62 -36.94 26.47
CA THR A 206 -6.95 -36.64 27.86
C THR A 206 -8.47 -36.62 28.04
N ARG A 207 -8.97 -36.92 29.25
CA ARG A 207 -10.42 -36.83 29.54
C ARG A 207 -11.01 -35.45 29.18
N CYS A 208 -10.23 -34.39 29.37
CA CYS A 208 -10.64 -33.01 29.05
C CYS A 208 -10.83 -32.81 27.54
N PHE A 209 -9.96 -33.39 26.71
CA PHE A 209 -10.05 -33.35 25.24
C PHE A 209 -11.34 -33.99 24.70
N VAL A 210 -11.72 -35.16 25.22
CA VAL A 210 -12.93 -35.87 24.78
C VAL A 210 -14.20 -35.09 25.14
N VAL A 211 -14.24 -34.49 26.34
CA VAL A 211 -15.37 -33.66 26.78
C VAL A 211 -15.50 -32.40 25.92
N GLU A 212 -14.39 -31.74 25.62
CA GLU A 212 -14.37 -30.51 24.81
C GLU A 212 -14.85 -30.76 23.37
N ILE A 213 -14.39 -31.84 22.74
CA ILE A 213 -14.89 -32.25 21.40
C ILE A 213 -16.37 -32.59 21.45
N GLY A 214 -16.81 -33.34 22.48
CA GLY A 214 -18.23 -33.67 22.66
C GLY A 214 -19.10 -32.42 22.76
N ALA A 215 -18.65 -31.40 23.49
CA ALA A 215 -19.34 -30.12 23.62
C ALA A 215 -19.41 -29.37 22.27
N ILE A 216 -18.32 -29.34 21.50
CA ILE A 216 -18.29 -28.68 20.19
C ILE A 216 -19.24 -29.37 19.20
N LEU A 217 -19.25 -30.70 19.16
CA LEU A 217 -20.16 -31.47 18.29
C LEU A 217 -21.63 -31.25 18.68
N LEU A 218 -21.94 -31.26 19.98
CA LEU A 218 -23.28 -30.97 20.47
C LEU A 218 -23.73 -29.55 20.13
N LEU A 219 -22.83 -28.58 20.23
CA LEU A 219 -23.10 -27.20 19.84
C LEU A 219 -23.35 -27.06 18.32
N CYS A 220 -22.59 -27.79 17.48
CA CYS A 220 -22.85 -27.85 16.04
C CYS A 220 -24.26 -28.37 15.74
N VAL A 221 -24.66 -29.46 16.40
CA VAL A 221 -25.99 -30.05 16.23
C VAL A 221 -27.10 -29.11 16.71
N ALA A 222 -26.95 -28.53 17.90
CA ALA A 222 -27.92 -27.60 18.45
C ALA A 222 -28.09 -26.35 17.57
N THR A 223 -26.98 -25.74 17.13
CA THR A 223 -27.02 -24.55 16.27
C THR A 223 -27.61 -24.84 14.90
N ALA A 224 -27.27 -25.98 14.28
CA ALA A 224 -27.87 -26.41 13.02
C ALA A 224 -29.39 -26.58 13.14
N ILE A 225 -29.87 -27.30 14.16
CA ILE A 225 -31.31 -27.52 14.39
C ILE A 225 -32.03 -26.18 14.60
N LEU A 226 -31.50 -25.31 15.48
CA LEU A 226 -32.11 -24.01 15.77
C LEU A 226 -32.14 -23.08 14.55
N THR A 227 -31.09 -23.10 13.73
CA THR A 227 -31.02 -22.24 12.55
C THR A 227 -32.00 -22.71 11.48
N VAL A 228 -32.15 -24.03 11.31
CA VAL A 228 -33.11 -24.61 10.38
C VAL A 228 -34.56 -24.46 10.86
N SER A 229 -34.84 -24.53 12.16
CA SER A 229 -36.22 -24.34 12.66
C SER A 229 -36.78 -22.93 12.45
N GLU A 230 -35.92 -21.94 12.26
CA GLU A 230 -36.31 -20.53 12.09
C GLU A 230 -36.32 -20.09 10.61
N THR A 231 -36.20 -21.03 9.65
CA THR A 231 -36.23 -20.71 8.21
C THR A 231 -37.60 -20.27 7.69
N ASP A 232 -38.67 -20.51 8.45
CA ASP A 232 -40.04 -20.11 8.11
C ASP A 232 -40.32 -18.61 8.37
N GLN A 233 -39.46 -17.92 9.13
CA GLN A 233 -39.55 -16.47 9.37
C GLN A 233 -38.44 -15.74 8.62
N SER A 234 -38.78 -15.04 7.52
CA SER A 234 -37.87 -14.24 6.68
C SER A 234 -37.44 -12.92 7.36
N GLY A 235 -37.01 -12.98 8.61
CA GLY A 235 -36.67 -11.83 9.45
C GLY A 235 -35.22 -11.78 9.93
N PHE A 236 -34.86 -10.67 10.58
CA PHE A 236 -33.56 -10.38 11.18
C PHE A 236 -33.01 -11.48 12.11
N LYS A 237 -33.89 -12.29 12.72
CA LYS A 237 -33.53 -13.40 13.61
C LYS A 237 -32.78 -14.55 12.90
N PHE A 238 -33.17 -14.90 11.68
CA PHE A 238 -32.52 -15.97 10.93
C PHE A 238 -31.05 -15.62 10.61
N GLN A 239 -30.80 -14.37 10.19
CA GLN A 239 -29.44 -13.88 9.93
C GLN A 239 -28.57 -13.96 11.18
N GLN A 240 -29.08 -13.54 12.35
CA GLN A 240 -28.36 -13.63 13.62
C GLN A 240 -28.05 -15.07 14.04
N LEU A 241 -29.01 -15.99 13.89
CA LEU A 241 -28.81 -17.40 14.23
C LEU A 241 -27.83 -18.10 13.29
N SER A 242 -27.82 -17.72 12.01
CA SER A 242 -26.83 -18.25 11.07
C SER A 242 -25.39 -17.90 11.44
N PHE A 243 -25.15 -16.79 12.15
CA PHE A 243 -23.83 -16.47 12.69
C PHE A 243 -23.45 -17.31 13.92
N LEU A 244 -24.41 -17.91 14.63
CA LEU A 244 -24.12 -18.71 15.83
C LEU A 244 -23.33 -19.99 15.52
N SER A 245 -23.49 -20.53 14.31
CA SER A 245 -22.77 -21.73 13.86
C SER A 245 -21.28 -21.48 13.61
N PHE A 246 -20.81 -20.22 13.60
CA PHE A 246 -19.37 -19.90 13.60
C PHE A 246 -18.67 -20.24 14.92
N VAL A 247 -19.38 -20.19 16.04
CA VAL A 247 -18.79 -20.37 17.38
C VAL A 247 -18.09 -21.74 17.53
N PRO A 248 -18.74 -22.89 17.27
CA PRO A 248 -18.08 -24.18 17.40
C PRO A 248 -16.91 -24.35 16.41
N VAL A 249 -17.04 -23.78 15.20
CA VAL A 249 -15.99 -23.84 14.17
C VAL A 249 -14.75 -23.03 14.58
N MET A 250 -14.95 -21.82 15.09
CA MET A 250 -13.87 -20.98 15.59
C MET A 250 -13.22 -21.54 16.85
N TRP A 251 -14.01 -22.11 17.77
CA TRP A 251 -13.49 -22.80 18.94
C TRP A 251 -12.57 -23.97 18.52
N ALA A 252 -13.02 -24.80 17.57
CA ALA A 252 -12.22 -25.90 17.04
C ALA A 252 -10.91 -25.43 16.37
N ALA A 253 -11.00 -24.44 15.47
CA ALA A 253 -9.85 -23.94 14.73
C ALA A 253 -8.81 -23.28 15.65
N THR A 254 -9.26 -22.57 16.69
CA THR A 254 -8.38 -21.90 17.65
C THR A 254 -7.73 -22.87 18.62
N ARG A 255 -8.46 -23.88 19.07
CA ARG A 255 -7.99 -24.82 20.10
C ARG A 255 -7.13 -25.94 19.53
N PHE A 256 -7.53 -26.49 18.39
CA PHE A 256 -6.96 -27.73 17.84
C PHE A 256 -6.29 -27.52 16.47
N GLY A 257 -6.26 -26.28 15.97
CA GLY A 257 -5.61 -25.93 14.71
C GLY A 257 -6.46 -26.26 13.48
N VAL A 258 -5.80 -26.23 12.31
CA VAL A 258 -6.49 -26.28 11.01
C VAL A 258 -7.26 -27.57 10.77
N THR A 259 -6.66 -28.73 11.08
CA THR A 259 -7.22 -30.03 10.71
C THR A 259 -8.56 -30.28 11.41
N SER A 260 -8.61 -30.01 12.71
CA SER A 260 -9.82 -30.13 13.51
C SER A 260 -10.86 -29.06 13.17
N GLY A 261 -10.42 -27.81 12.94
CA GLY A 261 -11.30 -26.73 12.47
C GLY A 261 -12.01 -27.09 11.16
N MET A 262 -11.29 -27.66 10.19
CA MET A 262 -11.88 -28.10 8.93
C MET A 262 -12.85 -29.25 9.12
N LEU A 263 -12.47 -30.30 9.88
CA LEU A 263 -13.37 -31.43 10.15
C LEU A 263 -14.68 -30.99 10.80
N ILE A 264 -14.63 -30.04 11.74
CA ILE A 264 -15.81 -29.52 12.43
C ILE A 264 -16.64 -28.63 11.51
N SER A 265 -16.01 -27.85 10.63
CA SER A 265 -16.74 -27.10 9.60
C SER A 265 -17.44 -28.02 8.60
N SER A 266 -16.79 -29.08 8.11
CA SER A 266 -17.41 -30.09 7.24
C SER A 266 -18.56 -30.81 7.94
N PHE A 267 -18.40 -31.13 9.22
CA PHE A 267 -19.45 -31.71 10.05
C PHE A 267 -20.64 -30.75 10.20
N CYS A 268 -20.40 -29.45 10.40
CA CYS A 268 -21.45 -28.44 10.48
C CYS A 268 -22.27 -28.37 9.18
N VAL A 269 -21.63 -28.42 8.01
CA VAL A 269 -22.34 -28.47 6.71
C VAL A 269 -23.22 -29.73 6.61
N LEU A 270 -22.69 -30.90 6.99
CA LEU A 270 -23.42 -32.17 6.97
C LEU A 270 -24.61 -32.20 7.93
N VAL A 271 -24.42 -31.73 9.16
CA VAL A 271 -25.48 -31.72 10.17
C VAL A 271 -26.57 -30.72 9.80
N THR A 272 -26.20 -29.54 9.30
CA THR A 272 -27.16 -28.55 8.77
C THR A 272 -28.01 -29.16 7.65
N LEU A 273 -27.39 -29.86 6.71
CA LEU A 273 -28.12 -30.58 5.65
C LEU A 273 -29.06 -31.63 6.22
N PHE A 274 -28.59 -32.43 7.17
CA PHE A 274 -29.43 -33.44 7.83
C PHE A 274 -30.61 -32.80 8.56
N SER A 275 -30.41 -31.66 9.22
CA SER A 275 -31.48 -30.90 9.87
C SER A 275 -32.56 -30.45 8.89
N TYR A 276 -32.21 -30.02 7.67
CA TYR A 276 -33.21 -29.69 6.63
C TYR A 276 -34.05 -30.91 6.22
N LEU A 277 -33.43 -32.10 6.14
CA LEU A 277 -34.15 -33.33 5.77
C LEU A 277 -35.08 -33.81 6.88
N VAL A 278 -34.67 -33.63 8.13
CA VAL A 278 -35.51 -33.94 9.30
C VAL A 278 -36.68 -32.95 9.39
N ALA A 279 -36.44 -31.66 9.15
CA ALA A 279 -37.47 -30.63 9.17
C ALA A 279 -38.46 -30.77 8.00
N TYR A 280 -37.97 -31.15 6.82
CA TYR A 280 -38.77 -31.28 5.60
C TYR A 280 -38.62 -32.70 4.99
N PRO A 281 -39.16 -33.75 5.61
CA PRO A 281 -38.93 -35.15 5.21
C PRO A 281 -39.47 -35.51 3.82
N HIS A 282 -40.46 -34.78 3.31
CA HIS A 282 -41.01 -34.95 1.96
C HIS A 282 -40.32 -34.07 0.90
N SER A 283 -39.32 -33.26 1.28
CA SER A 283 -38.61 -32.36 0.35
C SER A 283 -37.94 -33.10 -0.82
N MET A 284 -37.54 -34.37 -0.64
CA MET A 284 -36.93 -35.18 -1.70
C MET A 284 -37.85 -35.45 -2.91
N SER A 285 -39.17 -35.36 -2.71
CA SER A 285 -40.17 -35.61 -3.77
C SER A 285 -40.89 -34.36 -4.25
N LEU A 286 -40.65 -33.20 -3.61
CA LEU A 286 -41.31 -31.95 -3.99
C LEU A 286 -40.63 -31.31 -5.21
N PRO A 287 -41.42 -30.79 -6.18
CA PRO A 287 -40.88 -30.08 -7.33
C PRO A 287 -40.27 -28.73 -6.97
N HIS A 288 -40.54 -28.17 -5.77
CA HIS A 288 -39.92 -26.94 -5.26
C HIS A 288 -39.58 -27.12 -3.78
N PHE A 289 -38.42 -26.63 -3.36
CA PHE A 289 -38.02 -26.67 -1.96
C PHE A 289 -38.88 -25.71 -1.13
N PRO A 290 -39.37 -26.10 0.07
CA PRO A 290 -40.35 -25.32 0.84
C PRO A 290 -39.80 -24.03 1.47
N VAL A 291 -38.49 -23.78 1.39
CA VAL A 291 -37.83 -22.58 1.92
C VAL A 291 -37.62 -21.55 0.83
N GLN A 292 -37.84 -20.27 1.16
CA GLN A 292 -37.63 -19.16 0.23
C GLN A 292 -36.18 -19.13 -0.30
N PRO A 293 -35.96 -18.88 -1.61
CA PRO A 293 -34.62 -18.87 -2.21
C PRO A 293 -33.64 -17.88 -1.56
N GLU A 294 -34.14 -16.74 -1.07
CA GLU A 294 -33.34 -15.68 -0.42
C GLU A 294 -32.77 -16.14 0.92
N VAL A 295 -33.59 -16.79 1.75
CA VAL A 295 -33.18 -17.39 3.04
C VAL A 295 -32.11 -18.44 2.80
N LEU A 296 -32.31 -19.28 1.78
CA LEU A 296 -31.36 -20.31 1.39
C LEU A 296 -30.04 -19.73 0.89
N HIS A 297 -30.08 -18.61 0.16
CA HIS A 297 -28.89 -17.93 -0.33
C HIS A 297 -28.05 -17.37 0.83
N VAL A 298 -28.68 -16.71 1.80
CA VAL A 298 -28.00 -16.19 3.00
C VAL A 298 -27.37 -17.33 3.80
N HIS A 299 -28.09 -18.43 3.97
CA HIS A 299 -27.60 -19.60 4.69
C HIS A 299 -26.39 -20.25 4.03
N LYS A 300 -26.47 -20.46 2.70
CA LYS A 300 -25.36 -20.99 1.89
C LYS A 300 -24.12 -20.10 1.99
N LEU A 301 -24.30 -18.77 1.93
CA LEU A 301 -23.19 -17.84 2.08
C LEU A 301 -22.55 -17.97 3.47
N SER A 302 -23.35 -18.12 4.53
CA SER A 302 -22.85 -18.35 5.89
C SER A 302 -22.00 -19.62 5.98
N LEU A 303 -22.48 -20.75 5.45
CA LEU A 303 -21.74 -22.02 5.43
C LEU A 303 -20.42 -21.90 4.65
N LEU A 304 -20.42 -21.22 3.50
CA LEU A 304 -19.20 -20.99 2.72
C LEU A 304 -18.18 -20.16 3.51
N VAL A 305 -18.63 -19.07 4.13
CA VAL A 305 -17.78 -18.19 4.93
C VAL A 305 -17.23 -18.93 6.15
N GLN A 306 -18.01 -19.82 6.77
CA GLN A 306 -17.52 -20.66 7.87
C GLN A 306 -16.36 -21.56 7.46
N CYS A 307 -16.48 -22.26 6.32
CA CYS A 307 -15.39 -23.09 5.81
C CYS A 307 -14.15 -22.25 5.48
N ALA A 308 -14.33 -21.08 4.86
CA ALA A 308 -13.25 -20.16 4.52
C ALA A 308 -12.51 -19.63 5.75
N VAL A 309 -13.25 -19.13 6.74
CA VAL A 309 -12.69 -18.59 7.98
C VAL A 309 -12.01 -19.71 8.79
N SER A 310 -12.63 -20.88 8.89
CA SER A 310 -12.04 -22.03 9.59
C SER A 310 -10.68 -22.42 9.01
N LEU A 311 -10.59 -22.49 7.68
CA LEU A 311 -9.34 -22.78 6.98
C LEU A 311 -8.28 -21.71 7.29
N LEU A 312 -8.59 -20.43 7.07
CA LEU A 312 -7.63 -19.34 7.22
C LEU A 312 -7.13 -19.17 8.66
N VAL A 313 -8.05 -19.15 9.62
CA VAL A 313 -7.73 -18.99 11.05
C VAL A 313 -6.98 -20.22 11.55
N GLY A 314 -7.47 -21.42 11.22
CA GLY A 314 -6.83 -22.66 11.60
C GLY A 314 -5.40 -22.75 11.09
N VAL A 315 -5.15 -22.38 9.83
CA VAL A 315 -3.80 -22.37 9.25
C VAL A 315 -2.91 -21.33 9.91
N ALA A 316 -3.38 -20.10 10.10
CA ALA A 316 -2.60 -19.04 10.75
C ALA A 316 -2.13 -19.45 12.16
N ILE A 317 -3.00 -20.09 12.94
CA ILE A 317 -2.68 -20.56 14.29
C ILE A 317 -1.67 -21.72 14.24
N THR A 318 -1.89 -22.67 13.34
CA THR A 318 -1.00 -23.83 13.17
C THR A 318 0.40 -23.38 12.73
N GLU A 319 0.48 -22.44 11.80
CA GLU A 319 1.74 -21.85 11.32
C GLU A 319 2.47 -21.10 12.44
N ARG A 320 1.77 -20.27 13.21
CA ARG A 320 2.33 -19.57 14.37
C ARG A 320 2.88 -20.53 15.43
N ALA A 321 2.15 -21.59 15.74
CA ALA A 321 2.58 -22.61 16.70
C ALA A 321 3.86 -23.31 16.23
N ARG A 322 3.96 -23.68 14.94
CA ARG A 322 5.18 -24.28 14.36
C ARG A 322 6.38 -23.34 14.45
N ILE A 323 6.20 -22.06 14.12
CA ILE A 323 7.28 -21.06 14.19
C ILE A 323 7.79 -20.91 15.64
N GLN A 324 6.89 -20.89 16.63
CA GLN A 324 7.29 -20.80 18.04
C GLN A 324 8.08 -22.03 18.51
N VAL A 325 7.67 -23.24 18.10
CA VAL A 325 8.41 -24.47 18.40
C VAL A 325 9.78 -24.46 17.73
N ALA A 326 9.87 -24.09 16.46
CA ALA A 326 11.14 -23.99 15.74
C ALA A 326 12.11 -22.99 16.41
N LEU A 327 11.59 -21.83 16.83
CA LEU A 327 12.37 -20.83 17.58
C LEU A 327 12.83 -21.35 18.95
N ALA A 328 11.99 -22.14 19.63
CA ALA A 328 12.36 -22.75 20.92
C ALA A 328 13.45 -23.81 20.75
N VAL A 329 13.35 -24.68 19.74
CA VAL A 329 14.37 -25.68 19.40
C VAL A 329 15.69 -25.00 19.05
N GLU A 330 15.66 -23.93 18.25
CA GLU A 330 16.88 -23.21 17.87
C GLU A 330 17.55 -22.53 19.08
N ARG A 331 16.76 -21.99 20.02
CA ARG A 331 17.30 -21.48 21.30
C ARG A 331 17.99 -22.55 22.13
N VAL A 332 17.41 -23.76 22.21
CA VAL A 332 18.04 -24.90 22.90
C VAL A 332 19.34 -25.29 22.20
N ARG A 333 19.34 -25.33 20.87
CA ARG A 333 20.52 -25.66 20.06
C ARG A 333 21.66 -24.66 20.25
N VAL A 334 21.35 -23.36 20.25
CA VAL A 334 22.31 -22.29 20.55
C VAL A 334 22.85 -22.42 21.97
N GLY A 335 22.01 -22.76 22.95
CA GLY A 335 22.44 -23.05 24.32
C GLY A 335 23.39 -24.24 24.41
N GLU A 336 23.14 -25.34 23.67
CA GLU A 336 24.05 -26.48 23.60
C GLU A 336 25.40 -26.12 22.94
N TYR A 337 25.40 -25.29 21.90
CA TYR A 337 26.65 -24.82 21.28
C TYR A 337 27.46 -23.93 22.22
N GLN A 338 26.81 -23.05 22.98
CA GLN A 338 27.47 -22.22 24.01
C GLN A 338 28.04 -23.09 25.13
N ALA A 339 27.28 -24.08 25.62
CA ALA A 339 27.77 -25.03 26.63
C ALA A 339 28.95 -25.89 26.13
N ARG A 340 28.94 -26.29 24.84
CA ARG A 340 30.07 -27.01 24.22
C ARG A 340 31.30 -26.12 24.03
N ALA A 341 31.12 -24.84 23.72
CA ALA A 341 32.22 -23.88 23.62
C ALA A 341 32.89 -23.68 25.00
N GLU A 342 32.10 -23.47 26.07
CA GLU A 342 32.64 -23.39 27.44
C GLU A 342 33.32 -24.70 27.89
N LEU A 343 32.78 -25.86 27.50
CA LEU A 343 33.39 -27.16 27.80
C LEU A 343 34.71 -27.36 27.03
N SER A 344 34.79 -26.88 25.79
CA SER A 344 36.02 -26.91 24.98
C SER A 344 37.11 -26.03 25.58
N GLU A 345 36.76 -24.86 26.10
CA GLU A 345 37.68 -23.95 26.79
C GLU A 345 38.19 -24.56 28.12
N LYS A 346 37.31 -25.23 28.87
CA LYS A 346 37.66 -26.00 30.08
C LYS A 346 38.53 -27.23 29.77
N LEU A 347 38.31 -27.91 28.65
CA LEU A 347 39.15 -29.04 28.21
C LEU A 347 40.55 -28.59 27.80
N LEU A 348 40.67 -27.41 27.18
CA LEU A 348 41.96 -26.85 26.75
C LEU A 348 42.82 -26.42 27.95
N THR A 349 42.19 -25.85 28.97
CA THR A 349 42.83 -25.53 30.25
C THR A 349 43.22 -26.77 31.06
N LEU A 350 42.37 -27.82 31.07
CA LEU A 350 42.68 -29.09 31.72
C LEU A 350 43.81 -29.87 31.01
N ASN A 351 43.84 -29.85 29.68
CA ASN A 351 44.89 -30.49 28.88
C ASN A 351 46.27 -29.84 29.11
N ASN A 352 46.33 -28.52 29.20
CA ASN A 352 47.56 -27.80 29.52
C ASN A 352 48.12 -28.16 30.91
N SER A 353 47.25 -28.41 31.89
CA SER A 353 47.66 -28.86 33.24
C SER A 353 48.13 -30.33 33.28
N LEU A 354 47.59 -31.19 32.41
CA LEU A 354 47.99 -32.58 32.26
C LEU A 354 49.37 -32.72 31.56
N ILE A 355 49.67 -31.81 30.64
CA ILE A 355 50.97 -31.69 29.98
C ILE A 355 52.06 -31.29 31.01
N GLU A 356 51.73 -30.37 31.94
CA GLU A 356 52.65 -29.95 33.01
C GLU A 356 52.98 -31.05 34.05
N THR A 357 52.09 -32.02 34.24
CA THR A 357 52.26 -33.10 35.22
C THR A 357 52.99 -34.32 34.64
N ASN A 358 52.76 -34.64 33.36
CA ASN A 358 53.48 -35.71 32.66
C ASN A 358 54.96 -35.36 32.38
N ALA A 359 55.26 -34.08 32.13
CA ALA A 359 56.63 -33.62 31.86
C ALA A 359 57.58 -33.76 33.07
N ARG A 360 57.06 -33.73 34.31
CA ARG A 360 57.87 -33.82 35.54
C ARG A 360 58.38 -35.23 35.87
N LEU A 361 57.84 -36.27 35.24
CA LEU A 361 58.13 -37.68 35.56
C LEU A 361 59.11 -38.35 34.59
N GLU A 362 59.24 -37.87 33.36
CA GLU A 362 60.06 -38.53 32.32
C GLU A 362 61.51 -37.98 32.23
N GLU A 363 61.79 -36.79 32.76
CA GLU A 363 63.04 -36.05 32.56
C GLU A 363 64.22 -36.48 33.47
N SER A 364 64.02 -37.33 34.48
CA SER A 364 65.10 -37.56 35.47
C SER A 364 66.22 -38.53 35.05
N ASN A 365 66.08 -39.40 34.04
CA ASN A 365 67.04 -40.52 33.88
C ASN A 365 67.50 -40.91 32.44
N ARG A 366 67.10 -40.26 31.34
CA ARG A 366 67.55 -40.64 29.98
C ARG A 366 68.05 -39.52 29.05
N ASP A 367 67.85 -38.25 29.36
CA ASP A 367 67.99 -37.17 28.37
C ASP A 367 69.42 -36.70 28.06
N LYS A 368 70.43 -37.04 28.88
CA LYS A 368 71.77 -36.44 28.76
C LYS A 368 72.47 -36.70 27.41
N ASP A 369 72.20 -37.83 26.74
CA ASP A 369 72.79 -38.16 25.42
C ASP A 369 71.82 -37.95 24.23
N GLU A 370 70.51 -37.82 24.45
CA GLU A 370 69.53 -37.43 23.41
C GLU A 370 69.43 -35.90 23.24
N LEU A 371 69.80 -35.12 24.25
CA LEU A 371 69.77 -33.65 24.28
C LEU A 371 70.60 -33.02 23.16
N LEU A 372 71.78 -33.57 22.83
CA LEU A 372 72.66 -32.98 21.81
C LEU A 372 72.10 -33.16 20.38
N LYS A 373 71.41 -34.28 20.11
CA LYS A 373 70.74 -34.52 18.82
C LYS A 373 69.39 -33.80 18.73
N ARG A 374 68.66 -33.70 19.84
CA ARG A 374 67.40 -32.93 19.94
C ARG A 374 67.65 -31.43 19.80
N GLU A 375 68.74 -30.88 20.35
CA GLU A 375 69.08 -29.46 20.23
C GLU A 375 69.29 -29.06 18.75
N GLN A 376 70.02 -29.86 17.98
CA GLN A 376 70.25 -29.59 16.56
C GLN A 376 68.98 -29.74 15.71
N ALA A 377 68.14 -30.73 16.01
CA ALA A 377 66.84 -30.89 15.37
C ALA A 377 65.86 -29.77 15.73
N LEU A 378 65.89 -29.30 16.99
CA LEU A 378 65.07 -28.21 17.50
C LEU A 378 65.48 -26.87 16.88
N ARG A 379 66.78 -26.55 16.78
CA ARG A 379 67.27 -25.34 16.10
C ARG A 379 66.85 -25.29 14.62
N ARG A 380 66.96 -26.41 13.88
CA ARG A 380 66.48 -26.49 12.49
C ARG A 380 64.95 -26.35 12.39
N ARG A 381 64.22 -26.94 13.32
CA ARG A 381 62.75 -26.85 13.35
C ARG A 381 62.28 -25.42 13.67
N LEU A 382 62.90 -24.74 14.61
CA LEU A 382 62.61 -23.34 14.96
C LEU A 382 62.91 -22.41 13.78
N GLY A 383 64.06 -22.59 13.09
CA GLY A 383 64.38 -21.83 11.87
C GLY A 383 63.33 -22.02 10.76
N ASN A 384 62.92 -23.27 10.50
CA ASN A 384 61.88 -23.54 9.49
C ASN A 384 60.52 -22.96 9.86
N ILE A 385 60.15 -22.97 11.15
CA ILE A 385 58.91 -22.37 11.63
C ILE A 385 58.92 -20.86 11.35
N LEU A 386 59.99 -20.15 11.75
CA LEU A 386 60.12 -18.71 11.54
C LEU A 386 60.18 -18.31 10.05
N GLU A 387 60.79 -19.13 9.19
CA GLU A 387 60.79 -18.92 7.73
C GLU A 387 59.41 -19.16 7.07
N SER A 388 58.62 -20.08 7.63
CA SER A 388 57.28 -20.41 7.10
C SER A 388 56.18 -19.45 7.56
N MET A 389 56.48 -18.57 8.53
CA MET A 389 55.52 -17.58 9.01
C MET A 389 55.15 -16.59 7.89
N THR A 390 53.87 -16.22 7.86
CA THR A 390 53.35 -15.20 6.94
C THR A 390 53.72 -13.79 7.39
N ASP A 391 53.99 -13.60 8.69
CA ASP A 391 54.34 -12.32 9.28
C ASP A 391 55.86 -12.11 9.24
N ALA A 392 56.27 -10.85 9.14
CA ALA A 392 57.69 -10.49 9.11
C ALA A 392 58.28 -10.57 10.52
N PHE A 393 59.45 -11.19 10.65
CA PHE A 393 60.16 -11.32 11.91
C PHE A 393 61.63 -10.92 11.78
N ILE A 394 62.10 -10.10 12.72
CA ILE A 394 63.49 -9.67 12.86
C ILE A 394 63.90 -9.86 14.31
N ALA A 395 65.05 -10.47 14.55
CA ALA A 395 65.72 -10.45 15.85
C ALA A 395 66.95 -9.53 15.77
N VAL A 396 67.10 -8.66 16.76
CA VAL A 396 68.26 -7.78 16.93
C VAL A 396 68.91 -8.04 18.27
N ASN A 397 70.23 -7.84 18.38
CA ASN A 397 70.91 -7.84 19.67
C ASN A 397 70.80 -6.47 20.38
N ARG A 398 71.37 -6.34 21.58
CA ARG A 398 71.38 -5.07 22.36
C ARG A 398 72.09 -3.90 21.65
N ASP A 399 73.01 -4.18 20.74
CA ASP A 399 73.70 -3.19 19.89
C ASP A 399 72.94 -2.89 18.58
N TRP A 400 71.68 -3.36 18.48
CA TRP A 400 70.81 -3.25 17.31
C TRP A 400 71.33 -3.94 16.05
N GLN A 401 72.28 -4.88 16.16
CA GLN A 401 72.69 -5.70 15.03
C GLN A 401 71.67 -6.80 14.77
N ILE A 402 71.28 -6.99 13.51
CA ILE A 402 70.30 -7.99 13.10
C ILE A 402 70.91 -9.38 13.21
N THR A 403 70.39 -10.19 14.13
CA THR A 403 70.86 -11.56 14.37
C THR A 403 70.06 -12.59 13.58
N TYR A 404 68.81 -12.29 13.25
CA TYR A 404 67.97 -13.12 12.40
C TYR A 404 66.94 -12.26 11.65
N VAL A 405 66.61 -12.66 10.43
CA VAL A 405 65.55 -12.04 9.62
C VAL A 405 64.92 -13.11 8.76
N ASN A 406 63.59 -13.25 8.82
CA ASN A 406 62.90 -14.20 7.96
C ASN A 406 62.67 -13.62 6.55
N ARG A 407 62.32 -14.50 5.59
CA ARG A 407 62.09 -14.09 4.20
C ARG A 407 61.03 -13.00 4.03
N GLN A 408 59.99 -12.98 4.88
CA GLN A 408 58.92 -11.97 4.79
C GLN A 408 59.43 -10.57 5.17
N ALA A 409 60.22 -10.46 6.24
CA ALA A 409 60.85 -9.21 6.63
C ALA A 409 61.84 -8.69 5.58
N ALA A 410 62.65 -9.59 5.00
CA ALA A 410 63.62 -9.25 3.96
C ALA A 410 62.94 -8.77 2.67
N LYS A 411 61.80 -9.36 2.30
CA LYS A 411 61.00 -8.99 1.11
C LYS A 411 60.47 -7.56 1.17
N ILE A 412 60.14 -7.04 2.35
CA ILE A 412 59.65 -5.67 2.53
C ILE A 412 60.75 -4.64 2.23
N GLN A 413 62.01 -4.96 2.53
CA GLN A 413 63.17 -4.14 2.13
C GLN A 413 63.67 -4.44 0.71
N GLY A 414 63.15 -5.48 0.05
CA GLY A 414 63.57 -5.89 -1.29
C GLY A 414 64.99 -6.49 -1.36
N VAL A 415 65.54 -6.94 -0.22
CA VAL A 415 66.91 -7.45 -0.10
C VAL A 415 66.88 -8.92 0.37
N ALA A 416 67.92 -9.68 0.04
CA ALA A 416 68.06 -11.07 0.52
C ALA A 416 68.40 -11.11 2.03
N PRO A 417 67.87 -12.07 2.81
CA PRO A 417 68.11 -12.19 4.26
C PRO A 417 69.60 -12.15 4.65
N GLU A 418 70.46 -12.80 3.87
CA GLU A 418 71.89 -12.94 4.12
C GLU A 418 72.62 -11.59 4.09
N ASN A 419 72.09 -10.62 3.33
CA ASN A 419 72.65 -9.29 3.20
C ASN A 419 72.19 -8.34 4.32
N LEU A 420 71.28 -8.77 5.20
CA LEU A 420 70.75 -7.98 6.31
C LEU A 420 71.30 -8.43 7.66
N ILE A 421 71.65 -9.72 7.80
CA ILE A 421 72.26 -10.28 9.02
C ILE A 421 73.62 -9.58 9.30
N GLY A 422 73.84 -9.20 10.57
CA GLY A 422 75.05 -8.53 11.04
C GLY A 422 75.10 -7.01 10.82
N LYS A 423 74.14 -6.44 10.08
CA LYS A 423 74.01 -4.99 9.91
C LYS A 423 73.22 -4.36 11.06
N ASN A 424 73.39 -3.06 11.28
CA ASN A 424 72.60 -2.33 12.27
C ASN A 424 71.16 -2.09 11.76
N TYR A 425 70.17 -2.36 12.61
CA TYR A 425 68.75 -2.20 12.30
C TYR A 425 68.40 -0.77 11.90
N TRP A 426 68.92 0.23 12.61
CA TRP A 426 68.63 1.64 12.34
C TRP A 426 69.28 2.15 11.04
N GLU A 427 70.31 1.48 10.55
CA GLU A 427 70.91 1.81 9.24
C GLU A 427 70.09 1.22 8.09
N GLN A 428 69.52 0.03 8.27
CA GLN A 428 68.70 -0.63 7.25
C GLN A 428 67.24 -0.12 7.25
N TRP A 429 66.71 0.28 8.41
CA TRP A 429 65.39 0.89 8.57
C TRP A 429 65.50 2.34 9.04
N SER A 430 66.27 3.17 8.33
CA SER A 430 66.56 4.55 8.77
C SER A 430 65.31 5.43 8.98
N ALA A 431 64.23 5.19 8.22
CA ALA A 431 62.97 5.92 8.36
C ALA A 431 62.17 5.59 9.64
N THR A 432 62.56 4.55 10.41
CA THR A 432 61.94 4.27 11.71
C THR A 432 62.58 5.04 12.86
N LYS A 433 63.77 5.62 12.65
CA LYS A 433 64.50 6.43 13.63
C LYS A 433 63.78 7.77 13.89
N GLY A 434 63.64 8.15 15.15
CA GLY A 434 62.92 9.35 15.63
C GLY A 434 61.40 9.21 15.68
N THR A 435 60.85 8.06 15.30
CA THR A 435 59.40 7.84 15.20
C THR A 435 58.86 7.04 16.40
N LYS A 436 57.57 6.65 16.34
CA LYS A 436 56.95 5.75 17.32
C LYS A 436 57.67 4.39 17.40
N PHE A 437 58.24 3.91 16.29
CA PHE A 437 58.96 2.64 16.24
C PHE A 437 60.18 2.62 17.19
N GLU A 438 61.04 3.65 17.13
CA GLU A 438 62.21 3.76 18.02
C GLU A 438 61.82 3.86 19.49
N ARG A 439 60.80 4.68 19.81
CA ARG A 439 60.34 4.83 21.19
C ARG A 439 59.87 3.52 21.79
N GLU A 440 59.02 2.78 21.08
CA GLU A 440 58.46 1.54 21.60
C GLU A 440 59.49 0.40 21.63
N TYR A 441 60.39 0.30 20.64
CA TYR A 441 61.45 -0.72 20.68
C TYR A 441 62.47 -0.48 21.79
N CYS A 442 62.91 0.77 21.97
CA CYS A 442 63.77 1.14 23.09
C CYS A 442 63.07 0.90 24.43
N ARG A 443 61.78 1.25 24.54
CA ARG A 443 60.99 0.97 25.74
C ARG A 443 60.93 -0.52 26.06
N SER A 444 60.66 -1.36 25.07
CA SER A 444 60.61 -2.82 25.24
C SER A 444 61.94 -3.41 25.73
N LEU A 445 63.07 -2.92 25.21
CA LEU A 445 64.40 -3.35 25.63
C LEU A 445 64.82 -2.81 27.01
N ILE A 446 64.44 -1.58 27.36
CA ILE A 446 64.83 -0.95 28.64
C ILE A 446 63.96 -1.43 29.79
N GLU A 447 62.65 -1.50 29.57
CA GLU A 447 61.67 -1.91 30.60
C GLU A 447 61.50 -3.44 30.64
N GLU A 448 62.10 -4.18 29.69
CA GLU A 448 62.00 -5.64 29.53
C GLU A 448 60.54 -6.13 29.47
N ILE A 449 59.64 -5.33 28.89
CA ILE A 449 58.23 -5.68 28.65
C ILE A 449 57.93 -5.87 27.16
N PRO A 450 57.04 -6.82 26.80
CA PRO A 450 56.49 -6.87 25.45
C PRO A 450 55.69 -5.61 25.12
N VAL A 451 55.89 -5.07 23.92
CA VAL A 451 55.12 -3.92 23.42
C VAL A 451 54.35 -4.30 22.17
N HIS A 452 53.16 -3.74 22.03
CA HIS A 452 52.31 -3.90 20.85
C HIS A 452 51.79 -2.53 20.42
N PHE A 453 51.94 -2.23 19.13
CA PHE A 453 51.45 -0.97 18.58
C PHE A 453 51.24 -1.04 17.07
N GLU A 454 50.36 -0.18 16.57
CA GLU A 454 50.22 0.11 15.15
C GLU A 454 50.92 1.43 14.81
N ALA A 455 51.61 1.45 13.67
CA ALA A 455 52.28 2.65 13.17
C ALA A 455 52.38 2.65 11.63
N LEU A 456 52.29 3.84 11.04
CA LEU A 456 52.53 4.06 9.62
C LEU A 456 54.03 4.13 9.37
N TYR A 457 54.52 3.30 8.45
CA TYR A 457 55.86 3.43 7.89
C TYR A 457 55.80 4.31 6.65
N GLU A 458 56.16 5.58 6.82
CA GLU A 458 55.97 6.65 5.83
C GLU A 458 56.70 6.38 4.51
N GLN A 459 57.89 5.76 4.55
CA GLN A 459 58.72 5.53 3.36
C GLN A 459 58.04 4.70 2.26
N TYR A 460 57.19 3.74 2.64
CA TYR A 460 56.40 2.94 1.69
C TYR A 460 54.89 3.15 1.86
N ASN A 461 54.49 4.12 2.68
CA ASN A 461 53.09 4.37 3.04
C ASN A 461 52.34 3.10 3.48
N MET A 462 52.98 2.27 4.30
CA MET A 462 52.44 1.00 4.78
C MET A 462 52.12 1.07 6.26
N TRP A 463 50.91 0.68 6.64
CA TRP A 463 50.56 0.47 8.04
C TRP A 463 51.06 -0.88 8.51
N PHE A 464 51.76 -0.87 9.64
CA PHE A 464 52.21 -2.08 10.31
C PHE A 464 51.55 -2.23 11.67
N GLU A 465 51.16 -3.46 11.99
CA GLU A 465 50.85 -3.94 13.33
C GLU A 465 52.11 -4.64 13.84
N ILE A 466 52.65 -4.18 14.98
CA ILE A 466 53.96 -4.60 15.47
C ILE A 466 53.82 -5.18 16.87
N HIS A 467 54.51 -6.29 17.10
CA HIS A 467 54.73 -6.87 18.42
C HIS A 467 56.24 -7.01 18.63
N ALA A 468 56.78 -6.39 19.67
CA ALA A 468 58.19 -6.54 20.02
C ALA A 468 58.31 -7.20 21.40
N TYR A 469 59.13 -8.25 21.46
CA TYR A 469 59.33 -9.08 22.64
C TYR A 469 60.80 -9.03 23.04
N PRO A 470 61.14 -8.52 24.24
CA PRO A 470 62.51 -8.53 24.71
C PRO A 470 62.90 -9.95 25.12
N PHE A 471 64.15 -10.31 24.88
CA PHE A 471 64.76 -11.56 25.32
C PHE A 471 66.20 -11.29 25.78
N GLU A 472 66.84 -12.26 26.43
CA GLU A 472 68.12 -12.07 27.14
C GLU A 472 69.17 -11.26 26.36
N ASP A 473 69.34 -11.59 25.07
CA ASP A 473 70.35 -11.01 24.19
C ASP A 473 69.85 -9.90 23.24
N GLY A 474 68.56 -9.51 23.32
CA GLY A 474 68.03 -8.46 22.44
C GLY A 474 66.51 -8.40 22.30
N LEU A 475 66.03 -8.11 21.08
CA LEU A 475 64.61 -7.84 20.81
C LEU A 475 64.13 -8.60 19.58
N GLY A 476 62.98 -9.30 19.72
CA GLY A 476 62.30 -9.98 18.63
C GLY A 476 61.11 -9.15 18.15
N ILE A 477 61.14 -8.71 16.90
CA ILE A 477 60.16 -7.80 16.31
C ILE A 477 59.34 -8.56 15.27
N PHE A 478 58.06 -8.74 15.55
CA PHE A 478 57.07 -9.21 14.59
C PHE A 478 56.32 -8.02 14.02
N PHE A 479 56.12 -7.99 12.72
CA PHE A 479 55.31 -6.95 12.08
C PHE A 479 54.52 -7.49 10.90
N ARG A 480 53.27 -7.01 10.79
CA ARG A 480 52.33 -7.41 9.77
C ARG A 480 51.81 -6.20 9.02
N ASN A 481 51.80 -6.26 7.70
CA ASN A 481 51.20 -5.20 6.89
C ASN A 481 49.66 -5.26 7.04
N ILE A 482 49.08 -4.20 7.59
CA ILE A 482 47.64 -4.02 7.83
C ILE A 482 47.05 -2.88 6.97
N THR A 483 47.75 -2.47 5.90
CA THR A 483 47.34 -1.35 5.05
C THR A 483 45.97 -1.57 4.42
N GLU A 484 45.71 -2.77 3.87
CA GLU A 484 44.39 -3.12 3.30
C GLU A 484 43.29 -3.07 4.37
N ARG A 485 43.58 -3.53 5.59
CA ARG A 485 42.65 -3.46 6.72
C ARG A 485 42.28 -2.02 7.07
N LYS A 486 43.29 -1.13 7.15
CA LYS A 486 43.09 0.31 7.42
C LYS A 486 42.33 1.03 6.30
N GLN A 487 42.59 0.70 5.03
CA GLN A 487 41.87 1.28 3.89
C GLN A 487 40.39 0.85 3.89
N ALA A 488 40.12 -0.44 4.13
CA ALA A 488 38.75 -0.95 4.21
C ALA A 488 37.97 -0.37 5.40
N GLU A 489 38.64 -0.10 6.52
CA GLU A 489 38.06 0.56 7.70
C GLU A 489 37.62 1.99 7.37
N VAL A 490 38.49 2.79 6.76
CA VAL A 490 38.17 4.16 6.34
C VAL A 490 37.07 4.20 5.28
N GLU A 491 37.09 3.31 4.29
CA GLU A 491 36.04 3.22 3.26
C GLU A 491 34.69 2.85 3.89
N ARG A 492 34.68 1.90 4.83
CA ARG A 492 33.47 1.51 5.57
C ARG A 492 32.92 2.68 6.38
N GLU A 493 33.76 3.43 7.08
CA GLU A 493 33.32 4.61 7.84
C GLU A 493 32.71 5.68 6.92
N HIS A 494 33.32 5.96 5.78
CA HIS A 494 32.77 6.89 4.79
C HIS A 494 31.43 6.43 4.22
N LEU A 495 31.28 5.13 3.91
CA LEU A 495 30.02 4.56 3.42
C LEU A 495 28.92 4.62 4.49
N LEU A 496 29.25 4.30 5.73
CA LEU A 496 28.30 4.39 6.85
C LEU A 496 27.86 5.84 7.09
N ALA A 497 28.78 6.80 7.06
CA ALA A 497 28.43 8.22 7.19
C ALA A 497 27.50 8.70 6.07
N ARG A 498 27.75 8.26 4.83
CA ARG A 498 26.91 8.60 3.66
C ARG A 498 25.52 7.96 3.74
N GLU A 499 25.44 6.69 4.15
CA GLU A 499 24.16 6.00 4.33
C GLU A 499 23.34 6.68 5.44
N GLN A 500 23.96 6.98 6.57
CA GLN A 500 23.30 7.63 7.70
C GLN A 500 22.78 9.02 7.33
N ALA A 501 23.55 9.80 6.55
CA ALA A 501 23.12 11.10 6.04
C ALA A 501 21.91 10.97 5.10
N ALA A 502 21.98 10.07 4.11
CA ALA A 502 20.89 9.83 3.17
C ALA A 502 19.61 9.31 3.87
N ARG A 503 19.78 8.44 4.88
CA ARG A 503 18.69 7.92 5.69
C ARG A 503 18.05 9.02 6.52
N SER A 504 18.85 9.87 7.17
CA SER A 504 18.34 11.01 7.93
C SER A 504 17.54 11.96 7.05
N GLU A 505 18.04 12.27 5.85
CA GLU A 505 17.32 13.08 4.86
C GLU A 505 15.99 12.43 4.48
N ALA A 506 15.99 11.14 4.13
CA ALA A 506 14.77 10.40 3.79
C ALA A 506 13.77 10.35 4.96
N GLU A 507 14.23 10.14 6.18
CA GLU A 507 13.38 10.12 7.38
C GLU A 507 12.76 11.50 7.66
N THR A 508 13.51 12.59 7.47
CA THR A 508 12.95 13.96 7.63
C THR A 508 11.90 14.27 6.56
N ALA A 509 12.14 13.90 5.31
CA ALA A 509 11.16 14.05 4.23
C ALA A 509 9.90 13.22 4.47
N ASN A 510 10.05 11.99 4.97
CA ASN A 510 8.91 11.12 5.26
C ASN A 510 8.09 11.63 6.46
N ARG A 511 8.75 12.13 7.52
CA ARG A 511 8.07 12.78 8.65
C ARG A 511 7.29 14.02 8.21
N PHE A 512 7.87 14.85 7.33
CA PHE A 512 7.17 16.01 6.77
C PHE A 512 5.93 15.58 5.97
N LYS A 513 6.05 14.54 5.14
CA LYS A 513 4.92 13.98 4.39
C LYS A 513 3.81 13.46 5.31
N ASP A 514 4.16 12.73 6.36
CA ASP A 514 3.18 12.18 7.30
C ASP A 514 2.49 13.29 8.10
N GLN A 515 3.24 14.31 8.55
CA GLN A 515 2.69 15.51 9.20
C GLN A 515 1.78 16.30 8.26
N PHE A 516 2.17 16.45 6.99
CA PHE A 516 1.36 17.09 5.97
C PHE A 516 0.01 16.39 5.78
N LEU A 517 0.02 15.05 5.62
CA LEU A 517 -1.21 14.28 5.44
C LEU A 517 -2.13 14.33 6.67
N ALA A 518 -1.55 14.36 7.87
CA ALA A 518 -2.30 14.49 9.11
C ALA A 518 -3.00 15.86 9.23
N ILE A 519 -2.27 16.96 8.98
CA ILE A 519 -2.82 18.32 8.99
C ILE A 519 -3.89 18.47 7.90
N LEU A 520 -3.62 18.00 6.69
CA LEU A 520 -4.58 18.04 5.59
C LEU A 520 -5.90 17.35 5.93
N SER A 521 -5.81 16.13 6.48
CA SER A 521 -6.99 15.36 6.86
C SER A 521 -7.83 16.08 7.92
N HIS A 522 -7.18 16.77 8.86
CA HIS A 522 -7.85 17.55 9.90
C HIS A 522 -8.53 18.80 9.33
N GLU A 523 -7.82 19.56 8.49
CA GLU A 523 -8.32 20.81 7.91
C GLU A 523 -9.43 20.58 6.87
N LEU A 524 -9.44 19.43 6.17
CA LEU A 524 -10.56 19.06 5.29
C LEU A 524 -11.79 18.58 6.06
N ARG A 525 -11.61 17.88 7.18
CA ARG A 525 -12.70 17.34 8.00
C ARG A 525 -13.44 18.44 8.76
N THR A 526 -12.72 19.47 9.20
CA THR A 526 -13.26 20.57 10.01
C THR A 526 -14.43 21.30 9.35
N PRO A 527 -14.37 21.75 8.08
CA PRO A 527 -15.52 22.34 7.39
C PRO A 527 -16.56 21.30 6.95
N LEU A 528 -16.15 20.05 6.70
CA LEU A 528 -17.06 18.98 6.28
C LEU A 528 -18.06 18.57 7.37
N ASN A 529 -17.63 18.56 8.63
CA ASN A 529 -18.48 18.16 9.76
C ASN A 529 -19.72 19.06 9.96
N PRO A 530 -19.60 20.41 10.00
CA PRO A 530 -20.74 21.31 10.00
C PRO A 530 -21.67 21.14 8.78
N ILE A 531 -21.11 20.95 7.58
CA ILE A 531 -21.91 20.73 6.36
C ILE A 531 -22.79 19.50 6.54
N LEU A 532 -22.19 18.36 6.89
CA LEU A 532 -22.92 17.10 7.08
C LEU A 532 -23.92 17.18 8.24
N GLY A 533 -23.54 17.84 9.34
CA GLY A 533 -24.40 18.04 10.50
C GLY A 533 -25.65 18.84 10.16
N TRP A 534 -25.50 20.01 9.52
CA TRP A 534 -26.63 20.85 9.11
C TRP A 534 -27.48 20.17 8.04
N VAL A 535 -26.89 19.51 7.03
CA VAL A 535 -27.64 18.74 6.02
C VAL A 535 -28.49 17.64 6.67
N THR A 536 -27.96 16.93 7.68
CA THR A 536 -28.70 15.89 8.41
C THR A 536 -29.89 16.49 9.17
N LEU A 537 -29.70 17.64 9.82
CA LEU A 537 -30.78 18.35 10.52
C LEU A 537 -31.84 18.89 9.55
N LEU A 538 -31.44 19.41 8.39
CA LEU A 538 -32.35 19.87 7.34
C LEU A 538 -33.20 18.74 6.77
N ARG A 539 -32.61 17.55 6.57
CA ARG A 539 -33.34 16.34 6.13
C ARG A 539 -34.40 15.87 7.12
N SER A 540 -34.27 16.20 8.41
CA SER A 540 -35.26 15.84 9.44
C SER A 540 -36.58 16.61 9.34
N ARG A 541 -36.66 17.67 8.49
CA ARG A 541 -37.83 18.54 8.28
C ARG A 541 -38.41 19.17 9.56
N LYS A 542 -37.59 19.32 10.60
CA LYS A 542 -37.98 19.94 11.89
C LYS A 542 -37.48 21.37 12.09
N LEU A 543 -36.81 21.94 11.09
CA LEU A 543 -36.21 23.28 11.17
C LEU A 543 -37.05 24.28 10.37
N GLU A 544 -37.46 25.37 11.01
CA GLU A 544 -38.25 26.44 10.40
C GLU A 544 -37.63 27.82 10.70
N GLY A 545 -37.93 28.80 9.83
CA GLY A 545 -37.58 30.22 10.02
C GLY A 545 -36.07 30.51 10.02
N GLU A 546 -35.62 31.27 11.00
CA GLU A 546 -34.25 31.78 11.11
C GLU A 546 -33.18 30.68 11.25
N THR A 547 -33.53 29.53 11.83
CA THR A 547 -32.59 28.42 12.04
C THR A 547 -32.26 27.69 10.73
N LEU A 548 -33.21 27.64 9.79
CA LEU A 548 -33.02 27.10 8.45
C LEU A 548 -32.02 27.95 7.67
N MET A 549 -32.21 29.28 7.68
CA MET A 549 -31.31 30.23 7.00
C MET A 549 -29.89 30.16 7.57
N ARG A 550 -29.75 30.15 8.90
CA ARG A 550 -28.45 30.00 9.56
C ARG A 550 -27.75 28.68 9.20
N GLY A 551 -28.51 27.59 9.08
CA GLY A 551 -27.99 26.29 8.65
C GLY A 551 -27.47 26.32 7.22
N LEU A 552 -28.22 26.92 6.29
CA LEU A 552 -27.83 27.08 4.89
C LEU A 552 -26.59 28.00 4.74
N GLU A 553 -26.56 29.14 5.43
CA GLU A 553 -25.39 30.04 5.46
C GLU A 553 -24.14 29.33 6.00
N THR A 554 -24.32 28.50 7.04
CA THR A 554 -23.20 27.72 7.60
C THR A 554 -22.70 26.67 6.61
N ILE A 555 -23.59 25.99 5.89
CA ILE A 555 -23.22 25.03 4.84
C ILE A 555 -22.44 25.74 3.73
N GLU A 556 -22.98 26.84 3.20
CA GLU A 556 -22.39 27.60 2.10
C GLU A 556 -20.99 28.13 2.48
N ARG A 557 -20.86 28.75 3.65
CA ARG A 557 -19.58 29.26 4.15
C ARG A 557 -18.53 28.15 4.25
N ASN A 558 -18.89 27.00 4.82
CA ASN A 558 -17.93 25.90 4.98
C ASN A 558 -17.58 25.23 3.65
N ALA A 559 -18.53 25.16 2.70
CA ALA A 559 -18.26 24.65 1.35
C ALA A 559 -17.28 25.57 0.60
N LYS A 560 -17.50 26.89 0.64
CA LYS A 560 -16.58 27.89 0.06
C LYS A 560 -15.18 27.81 0.68
N LEU A 561 -15.09 27.63 2.00
CA LEU A 561 -13.80 27.40 2.68
C LEU A 561 -13.12 26.13 2.19
N GLN A 562 -13.86 25.04 2.00
CA GLN A 562 -13.31 23.78 1.54
C GLN A 562 -12.78 23.86 0.10
N ILE A 563 -13.47 24.56 -0.80
CA ILE A 563 -13.01 24.82 -2.17
C ILE A 563 -11.67 25.57 -2.14
N LYS A 564 -11.59 26.67 -1.39
CA LYS A 564 -10.36 27.45 -1.23
C LYS A 564 -9.19 26.58 -0.73
N LEU A 565 -9.42 25.72 0.26
CA LEU A 565 -8.38 24.84 0.80
C LEU A 565 -7.86 23.84 -0.24
N ILE A 566 -8.74 23.33 -1.09
CA ILE A 566 -8.37 22.40 -2.18
C ILE A 566 -7.57 23.15 -3.24
N GLU A 567 -7.99 24.35 -3.62
CA GLU A 567 -7.28 25.20 -4.59
C GLU A 567 -5.87 25.57 -4.11
N ASP A 568 -5.73 26.03 -2.85
CA ASP A 568 -4.43 26.35 -2.25
C ASP A 568 -3.49 25.13 -2.26
N LEU A 569 -4.03 23.92 -2.03
CA LEU A 569 -3.26 22.68 -2.05
C LEU A 569 -2.83 22.29 -3.46
N LEU A 570 -3.73 22.42 -4.45
CA LEU A 570 -3.41 22.19 -5.85
C LEU A 570 -2.35 23.16 -6.35
N ASP A 571 -2.41 24.44 -5.93
CA ASP A 571 -1.38 25.43 -6.23
C ASP A 571 -0.03 25.01 -5.62
N VAL A 572 0.03 24.64 -4.33
CA VAL A 572 1.27 24.14 -3.70
C VAL A 572 1.83 22.91 -4.42
N SER A 573 0.98 21.97 -4.82
CA SER A 573 1.39 20.78 -5.56
C SER A 573 1.99 21.13 -6.93
N ARG A 574 1.38 22.07 -7.67
CA ARG A 574 1.89 22.56 -8.95
C ARG A 574 3.21 23.32 -8.80
N ILE A 575 3.33 24.09 -7.72
CA ILE A 575 4.54 24.83 -7.34
C ILE A 575 5.71 23.87 -7.05
N GLN A 576 5.51 22.88 -6.17
CA GLN A 576 6.54 21.89 -5.84
C GLN A 576 7.00 21.06 -7.04
N GLN A 577 6.13 20.87 -8.04
CA GLN A 577 6.47 20.17 -9.28
C GLN A 577 7.08 21.08 -10.35
N GLY A 578 7.17 22.40 -10.12
CA GLY A 578 7.62 23.38 -11.12
C GLY A 578 6.70 23.49 -12.35
N LYS A 579 5.41 23.15 -12.20
CA LYS A 579 4.43 23.10 -13.30
C LYS A 579 3.44 24.27 -13.30
N LEU A 580 3.58 25.22 -12.38
CA LEU A 580 2.72 26.40 -12.35
C LEU A 580 3.10 27.33 -13.52
N VAL A 581 2.17 27.57 -14.43
CA VAL A 581 2.35 28.46 -15.59
C VAL A 581 1.53 29.72 -15.35
N LEU A 582 2.15 30.89 -15.51
CA LEU A 582 1.49 32.20 -15.38
C LEU A 582 1.00 32.69 -16.74
N ASN A 583 -0.20 33.28 -16.77
CA ASN A 583 -0.71 33.97 -17.95
C ASN A 583 -0.29 35.45 -17.90
N ILE A 584 0.93 35.73 -18.36
CA ILE A 584 1.55 37.05 -18.26
C ILE A 584 0.93 38.05 -19.25
N GLN A 585 0.38 39.15 -18.73
CA GLN A 585 -0.23 40.25 -19.49
C GLN A 585 0.10 41.63 -18.85
N PRO A 586 -0.07 42.75 -19.56
CA PRO A 586 0.09 44.08 -18.96
C PRO A 586 -1.04 44.36 -17.96
N VAL A 587 -0.68 44.53 -16.68
CA VAL A 587 -1.63 44.71 -15.57
C VAL A 587 -1.47 46.08 -14.91
N ASN A 588 -2.59 46.74 -14.64
CA ASN A 588 -2.66 47.94 -13.82
C ASN A 588 -2.84 47.54 -12.35
N LEU A 589 -1.80 47.72 -11.54
CA LEU A 589 -1.80 47.33 -10.13
C LEU A 589 -2.83 48.08 -9.27
N VAL A 590 -3.17 49.33 -9.61
CA VAL A 590 -4.17 50.11 -8.87
C VAL A 590 -5.51 49.38 -8.90
N LYS A 591 -5.92 48.94 -10.10
CA LYS A 591 -7.18 48.20 -10.27
C LYS A 591 -7.18 46.88 -9.50
N ILE A 592 -6.08 46.12 -9.53
CA ILE A 592 -6.00 44.85 -8.79
C ILE A 592 -6.06 45.08 -7.27
N ILE A 593 -5.45 46.15 -6.75
CA ILE A 593 -5.55 46.50 -5.33
C ILE A 593 -6.99 46.91 -4.98
N GLU A 594 -7.66 47.69 -5.82
CA GLU A 594 -9.07 48.06 -5.66
C GLU A 594 -9.97 46.81 -5.65
N ASP A 595 -9.81 45.91 -6.61
CA ASP A 595 -10.56 44.64 -6.71
C ASP A 595 -10.33 43.77 -5.45
N ALA A 596 -9.10 43.71 -4.93
CA ALA A 596 -8.78 42.98 -3.71
C ALA A 596 -9.35 43.64 -2.44
N LEU A 597 -9.39 44.98 -2.38
CA LEU A 597 -10.00 45.75 -1.29
C LEU A 597 -11.52 45.57 -1.24
N GLU A 598 -12.19 45.57 -2.40
CA GLU A 598 -13.62 45.31 -2.51
C GLU A 598 -13.98 43.93 -1.92
N THR A 599 -13.12 42.94 -2.17
CA THR A 599 -13.29 41.56 -1.67
C THR A 599 -13.26 41.46 -0.13
N VAL A 600 -12.57 42.38 0.56
CA VAL A 600 -12.47 42.41 2.03
C VAL A 600 -13.37 43.45 2.69
N HIS A 601 -14.10 44.26 1.91
CA HIS A 601 -14.88 45.40 2.38
C HIS A 601 -15.84 45.06 3.53
N LEU A 602 -16.63 44.00 3.39
CA LEU A 602 -17.58 43.59 4.42
C LEU A 602 -16.90 43.21 5.75
N ALA A 603 -15.72 42.59 5.69
CA ALA A 603 -14.96 42.20 6.88
C ALA A 603 -14.34 43.43 7.58
N VAL A 604 -13.93 44.41 6.79
CA VAL A 604 -13.41 45.70 7.25
C VAL A 604 -14.49 46.50 7.98
N GLU A 605 -15.68 46.61 7.38
CA GLU A 605 -16.83 47.28 8.00
C GLU A 605 -17.29 46.58 9.28
N ALA A 606 -17.39 45.24 9.27
CA ALA A 606 -17.80 44.45 10.43
C ALA A 606 -16.87 44.63 11.63
N LYS A 607 -15.57 44.85 11.39
CA LYS A 607 -14.58 45.17 12.43
C LYS A 607 -14.36 46.68 12.61
N SER A 608 -15.02 47.53 11.83
CA SER A 608 -14.80 48.98 11.81
C SER A 608 -13.32 49.37 11.67
N ILE A 609 -12.58 48.65 10.83
CA ILE A 609 -11.15 48.93 10.56
C ILE A 609 -11.05 50.12 9.59
N GLN A 610 -10.15 51.06 9.86
CA GLN A 610 -9.87 52.16 8.95
C GLN A 610 -8.86 51.74 7.88
N ILE A 611 -9.23 51.83 6.60
CA ILE A 611 -8.31 51.61 5.48
C ILE A 611 -7.87 52.94 4.89
N GLN A 612 -6.55 53.16 4.81
CA GLN A 612 -5.97 54.29 4.11
C GLN A 612 -5.20 53.82 2.89
N THR A 613 -5.49 54.39 1.72
CA THR A 613 -4.81 54.06 0.46
C THR A 613 -3.96 55.24 -0.01
N LEU A 614 -2.71 54.95 -0.40
CA LEU A 614 -1.77 55.93 -0.94
C LEU A 614 -1.17 55.38 -2.23
N PHE A 615 -1.67 55.84 -3.38
CA PHE A 615 -1.22 55.38 -4.70
C PHE A 615 -0.50 56.50 -5.45
N ASP A 616 0.70 56.21 -5.95
CA ASP A 616 1.41 57.11 -6.87
C ASP A 616 0.71 57.09 -8.26
N PRO A 617 0.24 58.23 -8.80
CA PRO A 617 -0.47 58.26 -10.07
C PRO A 617 0.36 57.81 -11.30
N ASN A 618 1.69 57.68 -11.19
CA ASN A 618 2.59 57.40 -12.32
C ASN A 618 3.39 56.08 -12.21
N ILE A 619 2.82 55.04 -11.60
CA ILE A 619 3.51 53.74 -11.38
C ILE A 619 3.89 53.03 -12.70
N GLY A 620 3.03 53.07 -13.71
CA GLY A 620 3.18 52.27 -14.94
C GLY A 620 2.50 50.90 -14.85
N MET A 621 2.67 50.06 -15.86
CA MET A 621 2.09 48.70 -15.93
C MET A 621 3.11 47.65 -15.50
N VAL A 622 2.65 46.55 -14.92
CA VAL A 622 3.48 45.36 -14.60
C VAL A 622 3.14 44.23 -15.57
N SER A 623 4.15 43.43 -15.95
CA SER A 623 3.95 42.21 -16.72
C SER A 623 3.59 41.07 -15.77
N GLY A 624 2.32 40.70 -15.69
CA GLY A 624 1.88 39.69 -14.73
C GLY A 624 0.53 39.06 -15.02
N ASP A 625 0.20 38.04 -14.25
CA ASP A 625 -1.08 37.36 -14.29
C ASP A 625 -2.02 38.06 -13.30
N ALA A 626 -3.09 38.68 -13.83
CA ALA A 626 -4.00 39.52 -13.05
C ALA A 626 -4.64 38.75 -11.88
N ASP A 627 -5.09 37.51 -12.13
CA ASP A 627 -5.78 36.69 -11.13
C ASP A 627 -4.81 36.27 -10.02
N ARG A 628 -3.57 35.93 -10.38
CA ARG A 628 -2.52 35.54 -9.42
C ARG A 628 -1.99 36.72 -8.62
N LEU A 629 -1.90 37.90 -9.23
CA LEU A 629 -1.58 39.15 -8.52
C LEU A 629 -2.70 39.56 -7.56
N GLN A 630 -3.96 39.38 -7.94
CA GLN A 630 -5.10 39.58 -7.04
C GLN A 630 -5.05 38.61 -5.86
N GLN A 631 -4.71 37.34 -6.10
CA GLN A 631 -4.53 36.32 -5.06
C GLN A 631 -3.46 36.72 -4.04
N ILE A 632 -2.30 37.23 -4.50
CA ILE A 632 -1.24 37.77 -3.62
C ILE A 632 -1.81 38.86 -2.71
N LEU A 633 -2.47 39.86 -3.29
CA LEU A 633 -2.94 41.04 -2.57
C LEU A 633 -4.08 40.70 -1.62
N TRP A 634 -5.02 39.86 -2.05
CA TRP A 634 -6.08 39.37 -1.20
C TRP A 634 -5.54 38.54 -0.02
N ASN A 635 -4.53 37.69 -0.22
CA ASN A 635 -3.90 36.95 0.88
C ASN A 635 -3.28 37.89 1.93
N LEU A 636 -2.62 38.96 1.50
CA LEU A 636 -2.03 39.94 2.41
C LEU A 636 -3.09 40.80 3.11
N LEU A 637 -4.07 41.32 2.37
CA LEU A 637 -5.16 42.14 2.92
C LEU A 637 -6.08 41.36 3.85
N SER A 638 -6.44 40.12 3.49
CA SER A 638 -7.24 39.26 4.37
C SER A 638 -6.50 38.93 5.67
N ASN A 639 -5.18 38.74 5.63
CA ASN A 639 -4.37 38.60 6.84
C ASN A 639 -4.34 39.89 7.67
N ALA A 640 -4.13 41.05 7.05
CA ALA A 640 -4.15 42.34 7.74
C ALA A 640 -5.48 42.57 8.47
N VAL A 641 -6.62 42.35 7.79
CA VAL A 641 -7.95 42.48 8.38
C VAL A 641 -8.22 41.42 9.45
N LYS A 642 -7.75 40.18 9.24
CA LYS A 642 -7.89 39.08 10.20
C LYS A 642 -7.21 39.37 11.53
N PHE A 643 -5.97 39.88 11.48
CA PHE A 643 -5.12 40.07 12.66
C PHE A 643 -5.18 41.47 13.27
N THR A 644 -5.86 42.40 12.63
CA THR A 644 -6.20 43.71 13.20
C THR A 644 -7.45 43.60 14.09
N PRO A 645 -7.41 44.10 15.34
CA PRO A 645 -8.58 44.17 16.21
C PRO A 645 -9.61 45.19 15.71
N SER A 646 -10.83 45.15 16.24
CA SER A 646 -11.88 46.09 15.84
C SER A 646 -11.48 47.54 16.15
N GLY A 647 -11.70 48.46 15.21
CA GLY A 647 -11.28 49.86 15.31
C GLY A 647 -9.80 50.13 14.99
N GLY A 648 -9.02 49.12 14.59
CA GLY A 648 -7.63 49.30 14.15
C GLY A 648 -7.50 49.91 12.74
N GLN A 649 -6.26 49.97 12.23
CA GLN A 649 -5.95 50.61 10.96
C GLN A 649 -5.12 49.69 10.05
N VAL A 650 -5.41 49.75 8.75
CA VAL A 650 -4.61 49.13 7.69
C VAL A 650 -4.27 50.19 6.64
N GLU A 651 -2.98 50.37 6.35
CA GLU A 651 -2.48 51.27 5.31
C GLU A 651 -2.00 50.45 4.10
N VAL A 652 -2.46 50.82 2.90
CA VAL A 652 -2.05 50.22 1.63
C VAL A 652 -1.37 51.29 0.79
N ARG A 653 -0.07 51.14 0.58
CA ARG A 653 0.76 52.07 -0.17
C ARG A 653 1.28 51.42 -1.43
N LEU A 654 1.19 52.13 -2.56
CA LEU A 654 1.78 51.73 -3.82
C LEU A 654 2.66 52.85 -4.36
N VAL A 655 3.96 52.58 -4.41
CA VAL A 655 4.98 53.55 -4.84
C VAL A 655 5.89 52.93 -5.90
N ARG A 656 6.40 53.77 -6.80
CA ARG A 656 7.44 53.37 -7.73
C ARG A 656 8.82 53.58 -7.07
N VAL A 657 9.61 52.52 -7.00
CA VAL A 657 11.00 52.55 -6.54
C VAL A 657 11.87 52.02 -7.67
N ASP A 658 12.64 52.90 -8.30
CA ASP A 658 13.45 52.62 -9.50
C ASP A 658 12.62 52.00 -10.66
N ASN A 659 12.90 50.74 -10.98
CA ASN A 659 12.21 49.94 -12.00
C ASN A 659 11.21 48.94 -11.41
N PHE A 660 10.86 49.09 -10.13
CA PHE A 660 9.89 48.23 -9.45
C PHE A 660 8.68 49.02 -8.96
N ALA A 661 7.52 48.39 -9.00
CA ALA A 661 6.35 48.78 -8.23
C ALA A 661 6.45 48.11 -6.87
N GLU A 662 6.43 48.90 -5.81
CA GLU A 662 6.45 48.43 -4.43
C GLU A 662 5.07 48.63 -3.80
N ILE A 663 4.44 47.52 -3.41
CA ILE A 663 3.16 47.47 -2.71
C ILE A 663 3.44 47.15 -1.25
N GLN A 664 3.07 48.05 -0.35
CA GLN A 664 3.24 47.89 1.10
C GLN A 664 1.87 47.84 1.77
N ILE A 665 1.64 46.80 2.56
CA ILE A 665 0.43 46.63 3.38
C ILE A 665 0.88 46.60 4.83
N GLN A 666 0.49 47.62 5.58
CA GLN A 666 0.83 47.79 7.00
C GLN A 666 -0.44 47.70 7.84
N ASP A 667 -0.41 46.90 8.90
CA ASP A 667 -1.52 46.75 9.84
C ASP A 667 -1.10 47.14 11.27
N THR A 668 -2.06 47.57 12.08
CA THR A 668 -1.87 47.83 13.52
C THR A 668 -2.32 46.65 14.39
N GLY A 669 -2.19 45.43 13.88
CA GLY A 669 -2.65 44.21 14.52
C GLY A 669 -1.69 43.62 15.53
N GLN A 670 -1.87 42.34 15.81
CA GLN A 670 -1.11 41.60 16.83
C GLN A 670 0.40 41.48 16.58
N GLY A 671 0.91 41.89 15.41
CA GLY A 671 2.31 41.75 15.05
C GLY A 671 2.80 40.30 14.93
N ILE A 672 4.11 40.14 14.76
CA ILE A 672 4.75 38.83 14.54
C ILE A 672 5.92 38.70 15.52
N SER A 673 5.99 37.57 16.24
CA SER A 673 7.10 37.30 17.15
C SER A 673 8.43 37.19 16.38
N THR A 674 9.52 37.63 17.02
CA THR A 674 10.86 37.61 16.42
C THR A 674 11.33 36.20 16.07
N GLU A 675 10.88 35.19 16.81
CA GLU A 675 11.16 33.78 16.56
C GLU A 675 10.42 33.25 15.32
N PHE A 676 9.19 33.73 15.07
CA PHE A 676 8.36 33.26 13.96
C PHE A 676 8.59 34.04 12.66
N LEU A 677 9.02 35.30 12.72
CA LEU A 677 9.21 36.17 11.56
C LEU A 677 10.08 35.56 10.43
N PRO A 678 11.22 34.87 10.70
CA PRO A 678 12.01 34.21 9.66
C PRO A 678 11.27 33.08 8.93
N HIS A 679 10.25 32.51 9.58
CA HIS A 679 9.51 31.33 9.14
C HIS A 679 8.10 31.65 8.61
N VAL A 680 7.74 32.93 8.52
CA VAL A 680 6.37 33.37 8.16
C VAL A 680 5.94 32.96 6.73
N PHE A 681 6.92 32.73 5.85
CA PHE A 681 6.70 32.28 4.47
C PHE A 681 6.91 30.78 4.27
N ASP A 682 7.22 30.03 5.34
CA ASP A 682 7.39 28.58 5.27
C ASP A 682 6.02 27.89 5.13
N TYR A 683 5.96 26.82 4.33
CA TYR A 683 4.73 26.05 4.16
C TYR A 683 4.27 25.43 5.49
N PHE A 684 2.97 25.52 5.78
CA PHE A 684 2.33 24.90 6.94
C PHE A 684 2.82 25.42 8.30
N ARG A 685 3.51 26.55 8.34
CA ARG A 685 3.97 27.19 9.58
C ARG A 685 2.96 28.22 10.08
N GLN A 686 2.69 28.18 11.39
CA GLN A 686 1.80 29.09 12.10
C GLN A 686 2.37 29.42 13.48
N ALA A 687 2.12 30.64 13.97
CA ALA A 687 2.74 31.16 15.18
C ALA A 687 2.24 30.49 16.48
N ASP A 688 0.94 30.16 16.61
CA ASP A 688 0.39 29.54 17.84
C ASP A 688 -0.93 28.77 17.65
N GLY A 689 -1.08 27.64 18.33
CA GLY A 689 -2.23 26.71 18.26
C GLY A 689 -3.47 27.10 19.07
N THR A 690 -3.44 28.22 19.79
CA THR A 690 -4.59 28.76 20.56
C THR A 690 -5.46 29.69 19.72
N ILE A 691 -4.88 30.43 18.79
CA ILE A 691 -5.57 31.31 17.82
C ILE A 691 -6.20 30.50 16.68
N THR A 692 -5.64 29.33 16.35
CA THR A 692 -6.13 28.42 15.29
C THR A 692 -7.55 27.90 15.53
N ARG A 693 -7.96 27.70 16.79
CA ARG A 693 -9.33 27.28 17.13
C ARG A 693 -10.39 28.32 16.82
N GLN A 694 -10.05 29.61 16.75
CA GLN A 694 -11.01 30.68 16.49
C GLN A 694 -11.13 31.05 15.00
N PHE A 695 -10.06 30.90 14.20
CA PHE A 695 -10.06 31.43 12.83
C PHE A 695 -9.61 30.49 11.70
N GLY A 696 -9.07 29.29 12.00
CA GLY A 696 -8.70 28.26 11.01
C GLY A 696 -7.66 28.68 9.94
N GLY A 697 -7.09 27.69 9.25
CA GLY A 697 -6.23 27.88 8.06
C GLY A 697 -5.05 26.91 7.99
N LEU A 698 -4.59 26.57 6.78
CA LEU A 698 -3.48 25.64 6.53
C LEU A 698 -2.07 26.27 6.64
N GLY A 699 -1.97 27.60 6.79
CA GLY A 699 -0.67 28.29 6.78
C GLY A 699 0.01 28.31 5.40
N LEU A 700 -0.79 28.27 4.33
CA LEU A 700 -0.29 28.21 2.95
C LEU A 700 -0.26 29.56 2.24
N GLY A 701 -1.14 30.49 2.62
CA GLY A 701 -1.37 31.74 1.87
C GLY A 701 -0.10 32.58 1.68
N LEU A 702 0.74 32.74 2.71
CA LEU A 702 1.97 33.52 2.61
C LEU A 702 3.06 32.81 1.80
N ALA A 703 3.17 31.48 1.93
CA ALA A 703 4.10 30.68 1.11
C ALA A 703 3.73 30.76 -0.39
N ILE A 704 2.42 30.71 -0.71
CA ILE A 704 1.90 30.92 -2.06
C ILE A 704 2.20 32.35 -2.53
N THR A 705 1.96 33.36 -1.69
CA THR A 705 2.27 34.77 -2.00
C THR A 705 3.74 34.96 -2.38
N ARG A 706 4.67 34.37 -1.62
CA ARG A 706 6.10 34.43 -1.93
C ARG A 706 6.40 33.81 -3.28
N HIS A 707 5.95 32.59 -3.51
CA HIS A 707 6.26 31.89 -4.74
C HIS A 707 5.64 32.54 -5.98
N LEU A 708 4.38 32.99 -5.90
CA LEU A 708 3.74 33.74 -6.99
C LEU A 708 4.49 35.03 -7.28
N THR A 709 4.94 35.76 -6.25
CA THR A 709 5.73 36.98 -6.43
C THR A 709 7.06 36.69 -7.12
N GLU A 710 7.75 35.62 -6.72
CA GLU A 710 9.01 35.18 -7.32
C GLU A 710 8.82 34.78 -8.79
N LEU A 711 7.74 34.07 -9.14
CA LEU A 711 7.42 33.70 -10.53
C LEU A 711 7.11 34.92 -11.42
N HIS A 712 6.63 36.03 -10.83
CA HIS A 712 6.46 37.31 -11.52
C HIS A 712 7.78 38.12 -11.64
N GLY A 713 8.92 37.55 -11.22
CA GLY A 713 10.22 38.22 -11.21
C GLY A 713 10.38 39.25 -10.09
N GLY A 714 9.54 39.16 -9.06
CA GLY A 714 9.50 40.06 -7.92
C GLY A 714 10.09 39.47 -6.63
N ALA A 715 9.94 40.19 -5.52
CA ALA A 715 10.30 39.73 -4.17
C ALA A 715 9.26 40.19 -3.13
N VAL A 716 9.07 39.39 -2.08
CA VAL A 716 8.21 39.76 -0.93
C VAL A 716 9.02 39.74 0.37
N LYS A 717 8.73 40.68 1.28
CA LYS A 717 9.34 40.78 2.61
C LYS A 717 8.25 41.02 3.67
N ALA A 718 8.48 40.52 4.88
CA ALA A 718 7.67 40.82 6.06
C ALA A 718 8.55 41.49 7.13
N GLU A 719 8.00 42.49 7.81
CA GLU A 719 8.63 43.22 8.91
C GLU A 719 7.62 43.40 10.05
N SER A 720 8.06 43.25 11.29
CA SER A 720 7.26 43.52 12.49
C SER A 720 8.18 43.88 13.63
N LEU A 721 7.76 44.82 14.49
CA LEU A 721 8.53 45.25 15.67
C LEU A 721 8.29 44.34 16.89
N GLY A 722 7.53 43.25 16.72
CA GLY A 722 7.15 42.31 17.78
C GLY A 722 5.63 42.25 17.99
N GLU A 723 5.21 41.46 18.97
CA GLU A 723 3.80 41.29 19.28
C GLU A 723 3.14 42.59 19.76
N GLY A 724 1.91 42.84 19.30
CA GLY A 724 1.13 44.05 19.56
C GLY A 724 1.53 45.29 18.74
N MET A 725 2.57 45.20 17.91
CA MET A 725 3.13 46.34 17.17
C MET A 725 2.77 46.35 15.67
N GLY A 726 1.87 45.47 15.23
CA GLY A 726 1.49 45.34 13.83
C GLY A 726 2.54 44.66 12.94
N ALA A 727 2.19 44.43 11.68
CA ALA A 727 3.08 43.87 10.68
C ALA A 727 3.05 44.69 9.39
N THR A 728 4.11 44.59 8.60
CA THR A 728 4.26 45.24 7.31
C THR A 728 4.74 44.23 6.28
N PHE A 729 3.95 44.03 5.24
CA PHE A 729 4.29 43.18 4.12
C PHE A 729 4.59 44.03 2.89
N THR A 730 5.72 43.79 2.25
CA THR A 730 6.20 44.57 1.09
C THR A 730 6.40 43.63 -0.09
N VAL A 731 5.70 43.88 -1.19
CA VAL A 731 5.78 43.14 -2.46
C VAL A 731 6.40 44.05 -3.52
N ARG A 732 7.46 43.60 -4.18
CA ARG A 732 8.14 44.31 -5.27
C ARG A 732 7.96 43.58 -6.58
N LEU A 733 7.47 44.26 -7.62
CA LEU A 733 7.24 43.71 -8.96
C LEU A 733 7.92 44.55 -10.04
N PRO A 734 8.54 43.94 -11.06
CA PRO A 734 9.23 44.68 -12.11
C PRO A 734 8.23 45.44 -13.01
N LEU A 735 8.49 46.73 -13.22
CA LEU A 735 7.70 47.58 -14.12
C LEU A 735 8.04 47.29 -15.58
N MET A 736 7.01 47.34 -16.44
CA MET A 736 7.21 47.26 -17.88
C MET A 736 7.85 48.56 -18.40
N PRO A 737 8.79 48.49 -19.35
CA PRO A 737 9.26 49.67 -20.07
C PRO A 737 8.12 50.29 -20.89
N ASN A 738 7.92 51.61 -20.73
CA ASN A 738 6.77 52.38 -21.22
C ASN A 738 6.38 52.12 -22.68
N LEU A 739 5.13 51.72 -22.91
CA LEU A 739 4.41 51.92 -24.18
C LEU A 739 3.20 52.86 -23.94
N PRO A 740 2.87 53.78 -24.86
CA PRO A 740 1.84 54.79 -24.64
C PRO A 740 0.45 54.16 -24.50
N GLN A 741 -0.24 54.50 -23.41
CA GLN A 741 -1.60 54.05 -23.14
C GLN A 741 -2.58 54.63 -24.16
N THR A 742 -3.34 53.75 -24.83
CA THR A 742 -4.56 54.14 -25.53
C THR A 742 -5.74 53.74 -24.67
N VAL A 743 -6.35 54.73 -24.01
CA VAL A 743 -7.62 54.58 -23.31
C VAL A 743 -8.72 54.31 -24.34
N LYS A 744 -9.47 53.22 -24.20
CA LYS A 744 -10.81 53.10 -24.77
C LYS A 744 -11.82 52.74 -23.69
N ASN A 745 -12.77 53.65 -23.60
CA ASN A 745 -13.87 53.78 -22.66
C ASN A 745 -14.90 52.64 -22.73
N SER A 746 -15.35 52.27 -21.52
CA SER A 746 -16.70 51.90 -21.07
C SER A 746 -17.70 51.26 -22.05
N VAL A 747 -18.20 50.08 -21.65
CA VAL A 747 -19.49 49.56 -22.11
C VAL A 747 -20.40 49.29 -20.90
N LYS A 748 -21.63 49.78 -21.05
CA LYS A 748 -22.73 49.91 -20.11
C LYS A 748 -23.13 48.60 -19.42
N GLN A 749 -23.44 48.70 -18.12
CA GLN A 749 -24.35 47.77 -17.42
C GLN A 749 -25.67 47.68 -18.22
N GLN A 750 -25.96 46.50 -18.76
CA GLN A 750 -27.26 46.15 -19.30
C GLN A 750 -27.96 45.21 -18.32
N ASN A 751 -29.18 45.60 -17.95
CA ASN A 751 -30.09 44.86 -17.09
C ASN A 751 -30.31 43.43 -17.60
N CYS A 752 -30.27 42.48 -16.65
CA CYS A 752 -30.55 41.06 -16.84
C CYS A 752 -31.90 40.86 -17.54
N ARG A 753 -31.90 40.18 -18.69
CA ARG A 753 -33.14 39.69 -19.31
C ARG A 753 -33.59 38.44 -18.57
N SER A 754 -34.88 38.33 -18.28
CA SER A 754 -35.50 37.09 -17.77
C SER A 754 -35.28 35.95 -18.78
N LEU A 755 -34.96 34.73 -18.30
CA LEU A 755 -34.81 33.52 -19.13
C LEU A 755 -36.16 32.88 -19.51
N GLU A 756 -37.27 33.57 -19.25
CA GLU A 756 -38.62 33.17 -19.61
C GLU A 756 -38.69 32.71 -21.08
N SER A 757 -39.15 31.47 -21.30
CA SER A 757 -39.39 30.80 -22.59
C SER A 757 -38.19 30.23 -23.36
N LEU A 758 -36.97 30.25 -22.83
CA LEU A 758 -35.81 29.60 -23.49
C LEU A 758 -35.78 28.08 -23.25
N CYS A 759 -35.61 27.30 -24.33
CA CYS A 759 -35.40 25.85 -24.25
C CYS A 759 -33.91 25.51 -24.12
N ILE A 760 -33.44 25.16 -22.91
CA ILE A 760 -32.03 24.86 -22.63
C ILE A 760 -31.85 23.34 -22.47
N LEU A 761 -30.90 22.76 -23.21
CA LEU A 761 -30.50 21.36 -23.07
C LEU A 761 -29.21 21.27 -22.25
N ILE A 762 -29.22 20.50 -21.17
CA ILE A 762 -28.05 20.19 -20.34
C ILE A 762 -27.62 18.75 -20.62
N VAL A 763 -26.33 18.55 -20.88
CA VAL A 763 -25.72 17.24 -21.08
C VAL A 763 -24.61 17.06 -20.06
N ASP A 764 -24.82 16.19 -19.08
CA ASP A 764 -23.88 15.94 -17.98
C ASP A 764 -24.04 14.49 -17.50
N ASP A 765 -22.94 13.73 -17.44
CA ASP A 765 -22.99 12.34 -16.95
C ASP A 765 -23.15 12.28 -15.42
N ASP A 766 -22.82 13.36 -14.72
CA ASP A 766 -23.15 13.53 -13.31
C ASP A 766 -24.58 14.04 -13.15
N ARG A 767 -25.45 13.14 -12.69
CA ARG A 767 -26.87 13.41 -12.45
C ARG A 767 -27.09 14.52 -11.42
N ASP A 768 -26.24 14.63 -10.40
CA ASP A 768 -26.41 15.62 -9.34
C ASP A 768 -26.10 17.03 -9.87
N THR A 769 -25.04 17.17 -10.68
CA THR A 769 -24.70 18.41 -11.36
C THR A 769 -25.77 18.81 -12.39
N GLY A 770 -26.25 17.84 -13.18
CA GLY A 770 -27.32 18.06 -14.16
C GLY A 770 -28.64 18.50 -13.50
N GLU A 771 -29.01 17.88 -12.37
CA GLU A 771 -30.21 18.21 -11.61
C GLU A 771 -30.10 19.61 -10.96
N PHE A 772 -28.93 19.97 -10.42
CA PHE A 772 -28.67 21.32 -9.91
C PHE A 772 -28.85 22.39 -11.00
N LEU A 773 -28.22 22.22 -12.15
CA LEU A 773 -28.33 23.15 -13.29
C LEU A 773 -29.77 23.23 -13.81
N TYR A 774 -30.49 22.09 -13.83
CA TYR A 774 -31.91 22.04 -14.18
C TYR A 774 -32.75 22.90 -13.24
N PHE A 775 -32.63 22.71 -11.92
CA PHE A 775 -33.41 23.47 -10.95
C PHE A 775 -33.08 24.95 -10.95
N MET A 776 -31.79 25.29 -11.03
CA MET A 776 -31.33 26.68 -11.10
C MET A 776 -31.94 27.41 -12.30
N LEU A 777 -31.78 26.89 -13.52
CA LEU A 777 -32.27 27.55 -14.74
C LEU A 777 -33.80 27.58 -14.81
N LYS A 778 -34.48 26.56 -14.28
CA LYS A 778 -35.94 26.54 -14.15
C LYS A 778 -36.46 27.61 -13.19
N GLN A 779 -35.74 27.88 -12.09
CA GLN A 779 -36.08 28.95 -11.15
C GLN A 779 -36.00 30.34 -11.81
N PHE A 780 -35.14 30.50 -12.81
CA PHE A 780 -35.04 31.71 -13.63
C PHE A 780 -36.00 31.75 -14.85
N GLY A 781 -36.91 30.77 -14.98
CA GLY A 781 -37.98 30.77 -15.98
C GLY A 781 -37.71 30.02 -17.29
N ALA A 782 -36.57 29.34 -17.41
CA ALA A 782 -36.23 28.55 -18.60
C ALA A 782 -36.97 27.19 -18.65
N VAL A 783 -37.23 26.68 -19.86
CA VAL A 783 -37.67 25.31 -20.11
C VAL A 783 -36.43 24.44 -20.28
N VAL A 784 -36.11 23.63 -19.28
CA VAL A 784 -34.83 22.91 -19.24
C VAL A 784 -35.05 21.42 -19.46
N THR A 785 -34.20 20.78 -20.27
CA THR A 785 -34.12 19.32 -20.40
C THR A 785 -32.71 18.90 -20.02
N ALA A 786 -32.55 17.94 -19.11
CA ALA A 786 -31.26 17.40 -18.72
C ALA A 786 -31.16 15.93 -19.15
N VAL A 787 -30.03 15.56 -19.77
CA VAL A 787 -29.74 14.22 -20.27
C VAL A 787 -28.36 13.77 -19.80
N ALA A 788 -28.17 12.45 -19.66
CA ALA A 788 -26.97 11.89 -19.04
C ALA A 788 -25.89 11.47 -20.06
N SER A 789 -26.18 11.59 -21.35
CA SER A 789 -25.24 11.18 -22.40
C SER A 789 -25.40 12.00 -23.68
N ALA A 790 -24.30 12.06 -24.44
CA ALA A 790 -24.28 12.65 -25.78
C ALA A 790 -25.27 11.97 -26.75
N GLY A 791 -25.51 10.67 -26.61
CA GLY A 791 -26.49 9.95 -27.45
C GLY A 791 -27.92 10.46 -27.23
N GLU A 792 -28.32 10.58 -25.96
CA GLU A 792 -29.62 11.15 -25.59
C GLU A 792 -29.74 12.63 -26.03
N ALA A 793 -28.66 13.40 -25.94
CA ALA A 793 -28.63 14.79 -26.37
C ALA A 793 -28.95 14.93 -27.87
N LEU A 794 -28.33 14.09 -28.71
CA LEU A 794 -28.58 14.09 -30.16
C LEU A 794 -30.04 13.71 -30.48
N GLU A 795 -30.63 12.77 -29.73
CA GLU A 795 -32.05 12.44 -29.89
C GLU A 795 -32.98 13.60 -29.50
N VAL A 796 -32.68 14.32 -28.43
CA VAL A 796 -33.48 15.45 -27.96
C VAL A 796 -33.40 16.62 -28.95
N ILE A 797 -32.21 16.92 -29.48
CA ILE A 797 -32.00 17.95 -30.51
C ILE A 797 -32.77 17.59 -31.79
N ALA A 798 -32.83 16.32 -32.16
CA ALA A 798 -33.58 15.87 -33.34
C ALA A 798 -35.11 15.94 -33.16
N LYS A 799 -35.62 15.76 -31.92
CA LYS A 799 -37.06 15.70 -31.61
C LYS A 799 -37.66 17.05 -31.20
N SER A 800 -36.85 17.98 -30.70
CA SER A 800 -37.32 19.23 -30.09
C SER A 800 -36.41 20.41 -30.41
N LYS A 801 -36.98 21.62 -30.46
CA LYS A 801 -36.19 22.83 -30.68
C LYS A 801 -35.44 23.21 -29.41
N THR A 802 -34.11 23.20 -29.49
CA THR A 802 -33.19 23.65 -28.43
C THR A 802 -32.62 25.02 -28.78
N ASP A 803 -32.73 25.98 -27.86
CA ASP A 803 -32.21 27.35 -28.06
C ASP A 803 -30.79 27.53 -27.50
N LEU A 804 -30.36 26.68 -26.56
CA LEU A 804 -29.00 26.67 -26.00
C LEU A 804 -28.60 25.26 -25.53
N LEU A 805 -27.35 24.87 -25.79
CA LEU A 805 -26.71 23.66 -25.25
C LEU A 805 -25.73 24.01 -24.13
N LEU A 806 -25.89 23.39 -22.97
CA LEU A 806 -24.88 23.32 -21.90
C LEU A 806 -24.35 21.89 -21.86
N SER A 807 -23.05 21.70 -22.00
CA SER A 807 -22.49 20.34 -22.10
C SER A 807 -21.21 20.21 -21.29
N ASP A 808 -21.10 19.12 -20.53
CA ASP A 808 -19.79 18.66 -20.07
C ASP A 808 -18.96 18.16 -21.24
N ILE A 809 -17.65 18.31 -21.11
CA ILE A 809 -16.63 17.77 -22.01
C ILE A 809 -16.27 16.35 -21.60
N GLY A 810 -16.15 16.09 -20.29
CA GLY A 810 -15.57 14.87 -19.73
C GLY A 810 -16.48 13.64 -19.69
N MET A 811 -17.36 13.46 -20.67
CA MET A 811 -18.41 12.43 -20.61
C MET A 811 -17.93 11.05 -21.15
N PRO A 812 -18.39 9.94 -20.57
CA PRO A 812 -18.06 8.59 -21.02
C PRO A 812 -18.69 8.24 -22.38
N GLY A 813 -17.95 7.49 -23.20
CA GLY A 813 -18.38 7.08 -24.54
C GLY A 813 -18.08 8.16 -25.58
N ILE A 814 -19.02 9.09 -25.79
CA ILE A 814 -18.84 10.23 -26.70
C ILE A 814 -18.58 11.46 -25.83
N ASP A 815 -17.35 11.99 -25.91
CA ASP A 815 -16.96 13.20 -25.18
C ASP A 815 -17.64 14.46 -25.73
N GLY A 816 -17.66 15.54 -24.96
CA GLY A 816 -18.34 16.78 -25.36
C GLY A 816 -17.73 17.43 -26.61
N TYR A 817 -16.43 17.24 -26.85
CA TYR A 817 -15.79 17.73 -28.08
C TYR A 817 -16.36 17.03 -29.32
N MET A 818 -16.50 15.71 -29.27
CA MET A 818 -17.06 14.91 -30.35
C MET A 818 -18.56 15.19 -30.51
N LEU A 819 -19.32 15.31 -29.41
CA LEU A 819 -20.73 15.72 -29.44
C LEU A 819 -20.90 17.05 -30.19
N MET A 820 -20.09 18.06 -29.85
CA MET A 820 -20.18 19.37 -30.50
C MET A 820 -19.83 19.31 -31.98
N ARG A 821 -18.82 18.52 -32.37
CA ARG A 821 -18.48 18.29 -33.78
C ARG A 821 -19.62 17.62 -34.54
N LEU A 822 -20.27 16.61 -33.94
CA LEU A 822 -21.42 15.93 -34.52
C LEU A 822 -22.61 16.89 -34.71
N ILE A 823 -22.88 17.75 -33.72
CA ILE A 823 -23.92 18.78 -33.82
C ILE A 823 -23.57 19.78 -34.93
N ARG A 824 -22.34 20.31 -34.98
CA ARG A 824 -21.92 21.26 -36.02
C ARG A 824 -21.94 20.68 -37.44
N ALA A 825 -21.87 19.35 -37.59
CA ALA A 825 -22.01 18.66 -38.87
C ALA A 825 -23.46 18.54 -39.35
N MET A 826 -24.46 18.83 -38.50
CA MET A 826 -25.87 18.81 -38.87
C MET A 826 -26.27 20.05 -39.69
N PRO A 827 -27.32 19.96 -40.53
CA PRO A 827 -27.92 21.14 -41.16
C PRO A 827 -28.33 22.20 -40.14
N PRO A 828 -28.25 23.51 -40.47
CA PRO A 828 -28.68 24.59 -39.57
C PRO A 828 -30.11 24.42 -39.05
N GLU A 829 -31.00 23.89 -39.90
CA GLU A 829 -32.41 23.63 -39.61
C GLU A 829 -32.63 22.49 -38.59
N GLN A 830 -31.62 21.62 -38.41
CA GLN A 830 -31.64 20.47 -37.49
C GLN A 830 -30.80 20.71 -36.22
N GLY A 831 -30.43 21.96 -35.95
CA GLY A 831 -29.69 22.32 -34.73
C GLY A 831 -28.18 22.51 -34.91
N GLY A 832 -27.65 22.45 -36.14
CA GLY A 832 -26.22 22.63 -36.39
C GLY A 832 -25.66 23.98 -35.95
N ARG A 833 -26.52 24.99 -35.75
CA ARG A 833 -26.17 26.33 -35.26
C ARG A 833 -26.61 26.63 -33.84
N ILE A 834 -27.01 25.62 -33.05
CA ILE A 834 -27.39 25.84 -31.64
C ILE A 834 -26.18 26.44 -30.89
N PRO A 835 -26.37 27.59 -30.22
CA PRO A 835 -25.33 28.14 -29.35
C PRO A 835 -25.02 27.18 -28.21
N ALA A 836 -23.74 27.02 -27.88
CA ALA A 836 -23.28 26.01 -26.94
C ALA A 836 -22.21 26.56 -25.99
N ILE A 837 -22.34 26.20 -24.71
CA ILE A 837 -21.38 26.51 -23.64
C ILE A 837 -20.85 25.19 -23.09
N ALA A 838 -19.53 25.05 -23.05
CA ALA A 838 -18.88 23.93 -22.39
C ALA A 838 -18.79 24.22 -20.88
N ILE A 839 -19.21 23.27 -20.05
CA ILE A 839 -19.13 23.35 -18.58
C ILE A 839 -18.30 22.16 -18.09
N THR A 840 -17.06 22.36 -17.66
CA THR A 840 -16.16 21.23 -17.38
C THR A 840 -15.30 21.43 -16.13
N ALA A 841 -14.81 20.34 -15.55
CA ALA A 841 -13.78 20.38 -14.51
C ALA A 841 -12.36 20.71 -15.04
N TYR A 842 -12.18 20.73 -16.37
CA TYR A 842 -10.88 20.95 -17.00
C TYR A 842 -10.54 22.45 -17.20
N ALA A 843 -9.90 23.07 -16.21
CA ALA A 843 -9.60 24.52 -16.18
C ALA A 843 -8.39 25.02 -17.04
N GLY A 844 -7.95 24.26 -18.05
CA GLY A 844 -6.71 24.58 -18.81
C GLY A 844 -6.94 25.35 -20.11
N GLU A 845 -6.06 26.31 -20.47
CA GLU A 845 -6.14 27.06 -21.74
C GLU A 845 -6.19 26.16 -22.99
N MET A 846 -5.48 25.02 -22.96
CA MET A 846 -5.51 24.06 -24.05
C MET A 846 -6.91 23.46 -24.24
N ASN A 847 -7.62 23.20 -23.15
CA ASN A 847 -8.99 22.68 -23.16
C ASN A 847 -9.98 23.76 -23.61
N GLN A 848 -9.79 25.01 -23.18
CA GLN A 848 -10.57 26.14 -23.69
C GLN A 848 -10.39 26.31 -25.20
N LYS A 849 -9.14 26.30 -25.71
CA LYS A 849 -8.85 26.37 -27.15
C LYS A 849 -9.46 25.20 -27.92
N GLN A 850 -9.42 23.99 -27.36
CA GLN A 850 -10.04 22.81 -27.96
C GLN A 850 -11.58 22.89 -27.97
N ALA A 851 -12.21 23.41 -26.92
CA ALA A 851 -13.65 23.60 -26.85
C ALA A 851 -14.14 24.61 -27.91
N LEU A 852 -13.45 25.75 -28.01
CA LEU A 852 -13.74 26.75 -29.03
C LEU A 852 -13.53 26.18 -30.44
N ALA A 853 -12.45 25.43 -30.67
CA ALA A 853 -12.18 24.76 -31.96
C ALA A 853 -13.21 23.66 -32.30
N ALA A 854 -13.81 23.01 -31.31
CA ALA A 854 -14.87 22.03 -31.52
C ALA A 854 -16.22 22.69 -31.87
N GLY A 855 -16.37 24.00 -31.65
CA GLY A 855 -17.55 24.77 -32.03
C GLY A 855 -18.38 25.32 -30.87
N TYR A 856 -17.90 25.24 -29.62
CA TYR A 856 -18.49 25.95 -28.48
C TYR A 856 -18.20 27.46 -28.54
N GLN A 857 -19.10 28.27 -27.99
CA GLN A 857 -18.95 29.74 -27.94
C GLN A 857 -18.28 30.22 -26.65
N LEU A 858 -18.45 29.47 -25.57
CA LEU A 858 -17.88 29.79 -24.27
C LEU A 858 -17.49 28.51 -23.53
N HIS A 859 -16.52 28.64 -22.62
CA HIS A 859 -16.02 27.57 -21.76
C HIS A 859 -16.05 28.06 -20.31
N LEU A 860 -16.75 27.34 -19.45
CA LEU A 860 -16.90 27.61 -18.02
C LEU A 860 -16.36 26.43 -17.21
N VAL A 861 -15.76 26.75 -16.06
CA VAL A 861 -15.15 25.76 -15.17
C VAL A 861 -16.12 25.41 -14.02
N LYS A 862 -16.30 24.11 -13.74
CA LYS A 862 -17.09 23.63 -12.60
C LYS A 862 -16.31 23.88 -11.28
N PRO A 863 -16.97 24.30 -10.17
CA PRO A 863 -18.40 24.62 -10.06
C PRO A 863 -18.73 26.00 -10.64
N VAL A 864 -19.82 26.10 -11.42
CA VAL A 864 -20.25 27.36 -12.03
C VAL A 864 -21.24 28.08 -11.13
N GLU A 865 -20.94 29.32 -10.76
CA GLU A 865 -21.85 30.17 -10.00
C GLU A 865 -23.06 30.61 -10.84
N PRO A 866 -24.28 30.68 -10.27
CA PRO A 866 -25.50 31.03 -11.02
C PRO A 866 -25.40 32.36 -11.78
N GLU A 867 -24.84 33.40 -11.17
CA GLU A 867 -24.71 34.72 -11.80
C GLU A 867 -23.77 34.70 -13.00
N VAL A 868 -22.65 33.97 -12.89
CA VAL A 868 -21.67 33.79 -13.96
C VAL A 868 -22.31 33.01 -15.12
N LEU A 869 -23.06 31.96 -14.83
CA LEU A 869 -23.78 31.19 -15.86
C LEU A 869 -24.83 32.05 -16.57
N LEU A 870 -25.63 32.84 -15.84
CA LEU A 870 -26.63 33.73 -16.43
C LEU A 870 -26.00 34.78 -17.35
N LYS A 871 -24.87 35.36 -16.93
CA LYS A 871 -24.10 36.31 -17.74
C LYS A 871 -23.54 35.65 -19.00
N ALA A 872 -23.04 34.43 -18.88
CA ALA A 872 -22.55 33.65 -20.01
C ALA A 872 -23.66 33.31 -21.01
N ILE A 873 -24.82 32.87 -20.53
CA ILE A 873 -25.99 32.57 -21.35
C ILE A 873 -26.45 33.81 -22.11
N THR A 874 -26.59 34.94 -21.41
CA THR A 874 -26.99 36.21 -22.04
C THR A 874 -25.96 36.70 -23.06
N GLN A 875 -24.66 36.54 -22.79
CA GLN A 875 -23.60 36.90 -23.74
C GLN A 875 -23.66 36.07 -25.03
N VAL A 876 -23.81 34.74 -24.91
CA VAL A 876 -23.85 33.83 -26.06
C VAL A 876 -25.12 34.04 -26.89
N LEU A 877 -26.25 34.37 -26.26
CA LEU A 877 -27.50 34.65 -26.95
C LEU A 877 -27.57 36.08 -27.54
N ALA A 878 -26.84 37.06 -26.97
CA ALA A 878 -26.81 38.45 -27.44
C ALA A 878 -25.93 38.66 -28.67
N HIS A 879 -25.00 37.75 -28.96
CA HIS A 879 -24.14 37.79 -30.15
C HIS A 879 -24.32 36.51 -30.98
N PRO A 880 -25.37 36.42 -31.83
CA PRO A 880 -25.35 35.46 -32.91
C PRO A 880 -24.29 35.93 -33.91
N VAL A 881 -23.02 35.56 -33.67
CA VAL A 881 -21.92 35.89 -34.59
C VAL A 881 -22.13 35.07 -35.86
N TYR A 882 -22.80 35.70 -36.83
CA TYR A 882 -22.75 35.30 -38.22
C TYR A 882 -21.43 35.79 -38.80
N ASN A 883 -20.54 34.83 -39.09
CA ASN A 883 -19.86 34.70 -40.39
C ASN A 883 -19.35 33.27 -40.54
#